data_AF-A0A7Y0ARH3-F1
#
_entry.id   AF-A0A7Y0ARH3-F1
#
_cell.length_a   1.000
_cell.length_b   1.000
_cell.length_c   1.000
_cell.angle_alpha   90.00
_cell.angle_beta   90.00
_cell.angle_gamma   90.00
#
_symmetry.space_group_name_H-M   'P 1'
#
loop_
_entity.id
_entity.type
_entity.pdbx_description
1 polymer ?
#
loop_
_entity_poly.entity_id
_entity_poly.type
_entity_poly.pdbx_seq_one_letter_code
_entity_poly.pdbx_strand_id
1 'polypeptide(L)'
;MSTTPEKSKGAAFRPAQNADGVSENHHTGINRLVKLSLVIEGKIIKFYKHFKLKQSTQRHHEFTLTLAHDTLGDRQTHSLEEANKFLGKRLTAVIAYKDIENSPERTFVGIITGVAFSQEKMSLGNIVLTGCSPTILLDGASHIQSFGGGQPVNIGIIAEEVIKQGIDKGRFDIRVDANNFSQIIYSSQYDETHYNYLARMAEAYGEQFFYDGEVLHFGKLPPQNKPITLTYGSSANDIKVELKAVHTKPQFYGYNSNKNEKLTSGFTPIQHVSDIAKTAYEHNNNIYKTPALQVAPIKASTHLDVEYSQKSASGSEAVNVFSISGNTTVPFLHPGCIADVQMRKPDSNETSYFTRIMITEAEHEIDTIGHYKGSFTGIAADTGFIPRPEYKIPKAEPQTAVVISNTDPEGQGRIQVQFDWQTSDTTHFIRMMSPDAGGTDQITQNRGYVAIPEVGDQVMVNFVHSHPDRPFVMGGMFHGGIALGGGINNHLKSIQTRSGIRILMNDEEGSVKIMDPSGNIYFMDGAGNISMKAPKNFTLNAGDNINITAGKEISVSAGAGINTSANDSIISTAGKDIVQTASGDIRESSDTRTEMVEKEFKRQSETSNEIAGEISMFSELENMTMQSGKIVEFNSAEKSKLF
;
A
#
# COMPACT_ATOMS: atom_id res chain seq x y z
N MET A 1 5.03 54.26 7.25
CA MET A 1 5.18 53.00 8.01
C MET A 1 3.83 52.30 7.99
N SER A 2 3.76 51.21 7.23
CA SER A 2 2.56 50.40 7.01
C SER A 2 2.50 49.32 8.08
N THR A 3 1.52 49.39 8.99
CA THR A 3 1.24 48.35 9.97
C THR A 3 0.32 47.30 9.33
N THR A 4 0.92 46.18 8.97
CA THR A 4 0.26 44.92 8.59
C THR A 4 -0.63 44.42 9.73
N PRO A 5 -1.85 43.92 9.49
CA PRO A 5 -2.62 43.24 10.54
C PRO A 5 -2.03 41.85 10.77
N GLU A 6 -1.68 41.55 12.02
CA GLU A 6 -1.33 40.20 12.46
C GLU A 6 -2.48 39.23 12.17
N LYS A 7 -2.18 38.16 11.43
CA LYS A 7 -3.04 36.96 11.36
C LYS A 7 -3.16 36.40 12.79
N SER A 8 -4.36 36.47 13.35
CA SER A 8 -4.68 35.81 14.61
C SER A 8 -4.39 34.31 14.51
N LYS A 9 -3.48 33.81 15.34
CA LYS A 9 -3.40 32.38 15.67
C LYS A 9 -4.81 31.93 16.11
N GLY A 10 -5.32 30.88 15.48
CA GLY A 10 -6.69 30.40 15.67
C GLY A 10 -7.05 30.20 17.14
N ALA A 11 -8.20 30.72 17.55
CA ALA A 11 -8.73 30.47 18.88
C ALA A 11 -8.92 28.95 19.08
N ALA A 12 -8.44 28.42 20.20
CA ALA A 12 -8.67 27.03 20.55
C ALA A 12 -10.19 26.77 20.64
N PHE A 13 -10.66 25.67 20.03
CA PHE A 13 -12.07 25.27 20.09
C PHE A 13 -12.54 25.22 21.55
N ARG A 14 -13.62 25.93 21.86
CA ARG A 14 -14.29 25.89 23.16
C ARG A 14 -15.72 25.40 22.95
N PRO A 15 -16.09 24.24 23.51
CA PRO A 15 -17.45 23.75 23.40
C PRO A 15 -18.42 24.69 24.12
N ALA A 16 -19.66 24.80 23.62
CA ALA A 16 -20.70 25.62 24.23
C ALA A 16 -21.09 25.05 25.61
N GLN A 17 -21.03 25.87 26.66
CA GLN A 17 -21.32 25.46 28.03
C GLN A 17 -22.78 25.74 28.39
N ASN A 18 -23.59 24.68 28.46
CA ASN A 18 -25.03 24.80 28.74
C ASN A 18 -25.47 24.24 30.10
N ALA A 19 -24.62 23.49 30.81
CA ALA A 19 -25.06 22.75 31.99
C ALA A 19 -25.61 23.64 33.11
N ASP A 20 -24.97 24.79 33.36
CA ASP A 20 -25.41 25.75 34.38
C ASP A 20 -26.76 26.37 34.01
N GLY A 21 -26.91 26.85 32.78
CA GLY A 21 -28.17 27.39 32.28
C GLY A 21 -29.30 26.36 32.24
N VAL A 22 -29.00 25.08 32.00
CA VAL A 22 -29.99 24.00 32.08
C VAL A 22 -30.44 23.78 33.52
N SER A 23 -29.51 23.76 34.47
CA SER A 23 -29.78 23.57 35.89
C SER A 23 -30.58 24.74 36.49
N GLU A 24 -30.20 25.97 36.19
CA GLU A 24 -30.88 27.19 36.66
C GLU A 24 -32.34 27.28 36.18
N ASN A 25 -32.62 26.72 35.00
CA ASN A 25 -33.95 26.73 34.41
C ASN A 25 -34.74 25.43 34.67
N HIS A 26 -34.23 24.49 35.47
CA HIS A 26 -34.93 23.25 35.78
C HIS A 26 -36.03 23.45 36.84
N HIS A 27 -37.24 22.96 36.56
CA HIS A 27 -38.33 22.89 37.54
C HIS A 27 -38.98 21.51 37.52
N THR A 28 -38.99 20.83 38.67
CA THR A 28 -39.57 19.50 38.82
C THR A 28 -41.05 19.51 38.44
N GLY A 29 -41.44 18.62 37.53
CA GLY A 29 -42.83 18.47 37.06
C GLY A 29 -43.29 19.47 36.01
N ILE A 30 -42.44 20.42 35.57
CA ILE A 30 -42.76 21.37 34.50
C ILE A 30 -41.88 21.10 33.30
N ASN A 31 -42.49 20.65 32.20
CA ASN A 31 -41.83 20.59 30.90
C ASN A 31 -41.92 21.97 30.25
N ARG A 32 -40.78 22.66 30.16
CA ARG A 32 -40.71 23.97 29.52
C ARG A 32 -40.95 23.87 28.02
N LEU A 33 -41.65 24.86 27.48
CA LEU A 33 -41.74 25.04 26.03
C LEU A 33 -40.39 25.49 25.48
N VAL A 34 -40.10 25.03 24.27
CA VAL A 34 -38.90 25.32 23.53
C VAL A 34 -39.21 26.31 22.41
N LYS A 35 -38.29 27.27 22.22
CA LYS A 35 -38.25 28.16 21.07
C LYS A 35 -37.24 27.60 20.08
N LEU A 36 -37.72 27.23 18.90
CA LEU A 36 -36.90 26.84 17.76
C LEU A 36 -36.76 28.03 16.80
N SER A 37 -35.53 28.50 16.60
CA SER A 37 -35.21 29.55 15.63
C SER A 37 -34.54 28.93 14.42
N LEU A 38 -35.11 29.13 13.23
CA LEU A 38 -34.68 28.49 11.99
C LEU A 38 -34.18 29.54 11.01
N VAL A 39 -32.98 29.34 10.47
CA VAL A 39 -32.37 30.21 9.46
C VAL A 39 -31.86 29.34 8.31
N ILE A 40 -32.31 29.63 7.09
CA ILE A 40 -31.85 28.98 5.86
C ILE A 40 -31.11 30.02 5.02
N GLU A 41 -29.79 29.93 4.91
CA GLU A 41 -28.94 30.89 4.16
C GLU A 41 -29.27 32.36 4.48
N GLY A 42 -29.35 32.68 5.78
CA GLY A 42 -29.70 34.03 6.26
C GLY A 42 -31.20 34.38 6.23
N LYS A 43 -32.05 33.59 5.57
CA LYS A 43 -33.51 33.77 5.60
C LYS A 43 -34.10 33.15 6.87
N ILE A 44 -34.71 33.98 7.71
CA ILE A 44 -35.38 33.55 8.93
C ILE A 44 -36.72 32.89 8.58
N ILE A 45 -36.94 31.67 9.08
CA ILE A 45 -38.21 30.95 8.97
C ILE A 45 -39.01 31.18 10.24
N LYS A 46 -40.06 32.00 10.15
CA LYS A 46 -40.82 32.48 11.32
C LYS A 46 -41.74 31.41 11.94
N PHE A 47 -42.29 30.54 11.11
CA PHE A 47 -43.29 29.54 11.53
C PHE A 47 -42.87 28.16 11.04
N TYR A 48 -43.14 27.15 11.85
CA TYR A 48 -42.93 25.75 11.49
C TYR A 48 -44.07 24.93 12.09
N LYS A 49 -44.39 23.80 11.46
CA LYS A 49 -45.36 22.83 11.98
C LYS A 49 -44.72 21.80 12.89
N HIS A 50 -43.57 21.31 12.46
CA HIS A 50 -42.88 20.22 13.15
C HIS A 50 -41.41 20.21 12.77
N PHE A 51 -40.55 19.99 13.75
CA PHE A 51 -39.13 19.77 13.53
C PHE A 51 -38.69 18.49 14.24
N LYS A 52 -38.00 17.64 13.51
CA LYS A 52 -37.44 16.39 14.00
C LYS A 52 -35.98 16.31 13.61
N LEU A 53 -35.12 15.98 14.56
CA LEU A 53 -33.67 15.85 14.37
C LEU A 53 -33.20 14.56 15.04
N LYS A 54 -32.51 13.71 14.29
CA LYS A 54 -31.85 12.49 14.76
C LYS A 54 -30.35 12.65 14.61
N GLN A 55 -29.61 12.43 15.68
CA GLN A 55 -28.17 12.60 15.74
C GLN A 55 -27.50 11.32 16.24
N SER A 56 -26.31 11.01 15.72
CA SER A 56 -25.56 9.80 16.04
C SER A 56 -24.07 10.07 15.88
N THR A 57 -23.23 9.48 16.74
CA THR A 57 -21.77 9.50 16.54
C THR A 57 -21.31 8.61 15.38
N GLN A 58 -22.14 7.66 14.93
CA GLN A 58 -21.74 6.63 13.96
C GLN A 58 -22.25 6.88 12.54
N ARG A 59 -23.31 7.67 12.39
CA ARG A 59 -24.07 7.87 11.15
C ARG A 59 -24.29 9.36 10.88
N HIS A 60 -24.68 9.70 9.66
CA HIS A 60 -25.13 11.05 9.34
C HIS A 60 -26.33 11.44 10.23
N HIS A 61 -26.34 12.69 10.69
CA HIS A 61 -27.53 13.22 11.33
C HIS A 61 -28.60 13.45 10.27
N GLU A 62 -29.86 13.28 10.64
CA GLU A 62 -31.00 13.46 9.76
C GLU A 62 -31.97 14.44 10.40
N PHE A 63 -32.49 15.39 9.62
CA PHE A 63 -33.55 16.27 10.09
C PHE A 63 -34.72 16.31 9.11
N THR A 64 -35.89 16.60 9.66
CA THR A 64 -37.12 16.87 8.91
C THR A 64 -37.79 18.10 9.50
N LEU A 65 -38.00 19.11 8.65
CA LEU A 65 -38.69 20.35 8.97
C LEU A 65 -39.96 20.45 8.12
N THR A 66 -41.11 20.44 8.78
CA THR A 66 -42.41 20.61 8.13
C THR A 66 -42.89 22.04 8.30
N LEU A 67 -43.22 22.70 7.19
CA LEU A 67 -43.76 24.06 7.14
C LEU A 67 -45.18 24.04 6.56
N ALA A 68 -45.99 25.04 6.90
CA ALA A 68 -47.28 25.24 6.24
C ALA A 68 -47.06 25.75 4.80
N HIS A 69 -47.99 25.48 3.89
CA HIS A 69 -47.93 25.91 2.48
C HIS A 69 -47.70 27.42 2.27
N ASP A 70 -48.09 28.27 3.21
CA ASP A 70 -48.02 29.73 3.17
C ASP A 70 -46.84 30.32 3.99
N THR A 71 -46.02 29.49 4.64
CA THR A 71 -44.96 29.92 5.55
C THR A 71 -43.91 30.83 4.89
N LEU A 72 -43.71 30.70 3.58
CA LEU A 72 -42.67 31.43 2.84
C LEU A 72 -43.13 32.79 2.28
N GLY A 73 -44.35 33.23 2.59
CA GLY A 73 -44.97 34.44 2.08
C GLY A 73 -46.09 34.11 1.08
N ASP A 74 -45.72 33.57 -0.07
CA ASP A 74 -46.66 33.10 -1.08
C ASP A 74 -47.02 31.62 -0.88
N ARG A 75 -48.28 31.28 -1.19
CA ARG A 75 -48.79 29.91 -1.13
C ARG A 75 -47.99 29.01 -2.08
N GLN A 76 -47.20 28.11 -1.50
CA GLN A 76 -46.51 27.06 -2.21
C GLN A 76 -47.48 25.97 -2.62
N THR A 77 -47.30 25.45 -3.84
CA THR A 77 -48.04 24.30 -4.37
C THR A 77 -47.07 23.16 -4.68
N HIS A 78 -47.51 22.14 -5.42
CA HIS A 78 -46.64 21.09 -5.93
C HIS A 78 -45.49 21.63 -6.82
N SER A 79 -45.55 22.88 -7.29
CA SER A 79 -44.45 23.55 -8.02
C SER A 79 -43.26 23.97 -7.14
N LEU A 80 -43.46 24.10 -5.81
CA LEU A 80 -42.41 24.44 -4.83
C LEU A 80 -41.56 25.68 -5.20
N GLU A 81 -42.13 26.69 -5.87
CA GLU A 81 -41.38 27.81 -6.49
C GLU A 81 -40.38 28.54 -5.58
N GLU A 82 -40.71 28.77 -4.30
CA GLU A 82 -39.79 29.35 -3.32
C GLU A 82 -39.07 28.28 -2.49
N ALA A 83 -39.75 27.17 -2.20
CA ALA A 83 -39.20 26.11 -1.37
C ALA A 83 -38.04 25.36 -2.05
N ASN A 84 -38.09 25.18 -3.38
CA ASN A 84 -37.06 24.47 -4.15
C ASN A 84 -35.70 25.18 -4.08
N LYS A 85 -35.67 26.49 -3.85
CA LYS A 85 -34.45 27.31 -3.71
C LYS A 85 -33.66 26.95 -2.45
N PHE A 86 -34.27 26.23 -1.50
CA PHE A 86 -33.61 25.74 -0.30
C PHE A 86 -32.83 24.45 -0.50
N LEU A 87 -32.96 23.77 -1.64
CA LEU A 87 -32.17 22.56 -1.91
C LEU A 87 -30.66 22.89 -1.94
N GLY A 88 -29.86 22.13 -1.19
CA GLY A 88 -28.41 22.34 -1.03
C GLY A 88 -28.02 23.53 -0.14
N LYS A 89 -28.99 24.19 0.49
CA LYS A 89 -28.75 25.35 1.36
C LYS A 89 -28.47 24.94 2.81
N ARG A 90 -27.67 25.75 3.50
CA ARG A 90 -27.32 25.57 4.91
C ARG A 90 -28.52 25.94 5.80
N LEU A 91 -28.94 25.02 6.65
CA LEU A 91 -29.92 25.22 7.71
C LEU A 91 -29.19 25.42 9.04
N THR A 92 -29.60 26.43 9.80
CA THR A 92 -29.24 26.61 11.21
C THR A 92 -30.51 26.54 12.03
N ALA A 93 -30.55 25.58 12.97
CA ALA A 93 -31.63 25.40 13.92
C ALA A 93 -31.08 25.69 15.33
N VAL A 94 -31.57 26.74 15.98
CA VAL A 94 -31.20 27.10 17.35
C VAL A 94 -32.35 26.75 18.27
N ILE A 95 -32.08 25.89 19.24
CA ILE A 95 -33.01 25.41 20.25
C ILE A 95 -32.72 26.15 21.55
N ALA A 96 -33.73 26.82 22.11
CA ALA A 96 -33.65 27.54 23.38
C ALA A 96 -34.93 27.34 24.20
N TYR A 97 -34.94 27.63 25.50
CA TYR A 97 -36.19 27.73 26.25
C TYR A 97 -36.99 28.96 25.83
N LYS A 98 -38.31 28.81 25.73
CA LYS A 98 -39.21 29.89 25.34
C LYS A 98 -39.38 30.89 26.49
N ASP A 99 -39.35 32.18 26.15
CA ASP A 99 -39.62 33.32 27.05
C ASP A 99 -38.68 33.44 28.26
N ILE A 100 -37.40 33.02 28.11
CA ILE A 100 -36.35 33.17 29.12
C ILE A 100 -35.23 34.06 28.58
N GLU A 101 -34.91 35.12 29.31
CA GLU A 101 -33.76 35.98 29.03
C GLU A 101 -32.46 35.24 29.38
N ASN A 102 -31.50 35.18 28.44
CA ASN A 102 -30.27 34.38 28.55
C ASN A 102 -30.50 32.87 28.73
N SER A 103 -31.46 32.29 28.00
CA SER A 103 -31.63 30.83 27.93
C SER A 103 -30.34 30.14 27.45
N PRO A 104 -30.01 28.93 27.97
CA PRO A 104 -29.09 28.04 27.27
C PRO A 104 -29.59 27.77 25.85
N GLU A 105 -28.66 27.64 24.91
CA GLU A 105 -28.96 27.42 23.49
C GLU A 105 -28.17 26.26 22.92
N ARG A 106 -28.78 25.45 22.06
CA ARG A 106 -28.07 24.47 21.23
C ARG A 106 -28.32 24.75 19.75
N THR A 107 -27.24 24.87 19.01
CA THR A 107 -27.25 25.03 17.57
C THR A 107 -27.04 23.69 16.88
N PHE A 108 -27.87 23.42 15.89
CA PHE A 108 -27.64 22.39 14.87
C PHE A 108 -27.44 23.05 13.52
N VAL A 109 -26.40 22.64 12.79
CA VAL A 109 -26.12 23.07 11.42
C VAL A 109 -26.22 21.87 10.49
N GLY A 110 -27.06 21.98 9.46
CA GLY A 110 -27.28 20.92 8.48
C GLY A 110 -27.33 21.47 7.06
N ILE A 111 -27.44 20.55 6.11
CA ILE A 111 -27.68 20.85 4.71
C ILE A 111 -28.98 20.20 4.25
N ILE A 112 -29.81 20.98 3.55
CA ILE A 112 -31.08 20.50 3.00
C ILE A 112 -30.80 19.66 1.74
N THR A 113 -31.16 18.38 1.78
CA THR A 113 -30.96 17.42 0.67
C THR A 113 -32.26 17.03 -0.02
N GLY A 114 -33.41 17.37 0.56
CA GLY A 114 -34.71 17.13 -0.04
C GLY A 114 -35.69 18.26 0.25
N VAL A 115 -36.48 18.60 -0.76
CA VAL A 115 -37.59 19.53 -0.68
C VAL A 115 -38.79 18.86 -1.31
N ALA A 116 -39.87 18.71 -0.54
CA ALA A 116 -41.07 18.02 -0.98
C ALA A 116 -42.33 18.83 -0.64
N PHE A 117 -43.37 18.62 -1.44
CA PHE A 117 -44.73 19.05 -1.13
C PHE A 117 -45.54 17.83 -0.70
N SER A 118 -46.08 17.84 0.51
CA SER A 118 -46.90 16.75 1.05
C SER A 118 -48.31 17.25 1.31
N GLN A 119 -49.31 16.56 0.78
CA GLN A 119 -50.72 16.93 0.95
C GLN A 119 -51.55 15.71 1.34
N GLU A 120 -52.00 15.71 2.59
CA GLU A 120 -52.96 14.72 3.08
C GLU A 120 -54.40 15.10 2.69
N LYS A 121 -55.32 14.14 2.78
CA LYS A 121 -56.73 14.32 2.39
C LYS A 121 -57.33 15.53 3.13
N MET A 122 -57.86 16.49 2.36
CA MET A 122 -58.45 17.75 2.83
C MET A 122 -57.47 18.76 3.48
N SER A 123 -56.15 18.54 3.38
CA SER A 123 -55.13 19.51 3.80
C SER A 123 -54.81 20.52 2.70
N LEU A 124 -54.44 21.74 3.07
CA LEU A 124 -53.93 22.77 2.15
C LEU A 124 -52.50 22.49 1.65
N GLY A 125 -51.87 21.43 2.17
CA GLY A 125 -50.50 21.03 1.85
C GLY A 125 -49.47 21.53 2.86
N ASN A 126 -48.35 20.83 2.91
CA ASN A 126 -47.17 21.12 3.72
C ASN A 126 -45.93 21.11 2.83
N ILE A 127 -44.97 21.97 3.17
CA ILE A 127 -43.62 21.91 2.61
C ILE A 127 -42.80 21.07 3.58
N VAL A 128 -42.11 20.06 3.09
CA VAL A 128 -41.26 19.17 3.90
C VAL A 128 -39.83 19.35 3.42
N LEU A 129 -38.99 19.89 4.29
CA LEU A 129 -37.55 20.02 4.07
C LEU A 129 -36.87 18.89 4.83
N THR A 130 -36.16 18.03 4.12
CA THR A 130 -35.33 16.97 4.70
C THR A 130 -33.87 17.27 4.44
N GLY A 131 -33.01 16.87 5.36
CA GLY A 131 -31.58 17.10 5.20
C GLY A 131 -30.74 16.33 6.18
N CYS A 132 -29.43 16.47 6.04
CA CYS A 132 -28.46 15.74 6.84
C CYS A 132 -27.42 16.68 7.47
N SER A 133 -26.58 16.13 8.35
CA SER A 133 -25.31 16.76 8.74
C SER A 133 -24.41 17.01 7.52
N PRO A 134 -23.48 17.98 7.56
CA PRO A 134 -22.56 18.26 6.47
C PRO A 134 -21.67 17.07 6.08
N THR A 135 -21.56 16.05 6.93
CA THR A 135 -20.87 14.80 6.61
C THR A 135 -21.45 14.08 5.39
N ILE A 136 -22.71 14.32 5.01
CA ILE A 136 -23.30 13.76 3.79
C ILE A 136 -22.59 14.25 2.51
N LEU A 137 -21.96 15.44 2.57
CA LEU A 137 -21.19 15.98 1.44
C LEU A 137 -19.90 15.19 1.19
N LEU A 138 -19.44 14.43 2.18
CA LEU A 138 -18.31 13.51 2.05
C LEU A 138 -18.75 12.13 1.56
N ASP A 139 -20.04 11.81 1.64
CA ASP A 139 -20.60 10.52 1.24
C ASP A 139 -21.28 10.60 -0.15
N GLY A 140 -20.51 11.12 -1.12
CA GLY A 140 -20.92 11.29 -2.51
C GLY A 140 -20.70 10.02 -3.35
N ALA A 141 -20.16 10.19 -4.56
CA ALA A 141 -19.74 9.06 -5.38
C ALA A 141 -18.40 8.48 -4.90
N SER A 142 -18.18 7.19 -5.15
CA SER A 142 -16.87 6.58 -4.93
C SER A 142 -15.78 7.31 -5.71
N HIS A 143 -14.60 7.41 -5.10
CA HIS A 143 -13.45 8.08 -5.66
C HIS A 143 -12.19 7.22 -5.50
N ILE A 144 -11.21 7.45 -6.37
CA ILE A 144 -9.89 6.83 -6.29
C ILE A 144 -8.83 7.93 -6.25
N GLN A 145 -8.03 7.94 -5.18
CA GLN A 145 -6.87 8.83 -5.02
C GLN A 145 -5.84 8.20 -4.08
N SER A 146 -4.65 8.81 -4.02
CA SER A 146 -3.54 8.36 -3.17
C SER A 146 -2.94 9.51 -2.39
N PHE A 147 -2.41 9.19 -1.21
CA PHE A 147 -1.71 10.11 -0.34
C PHE A 147 -0.34 9.54 0.04
N GLY A 148 0.66 10.41 0.10
CA GLY A 148 2.05 10.04 0.35
C GLY A 148 2.75 9.51 -0.90
N GLY A 149 3.41 8.35 -0.78
CA GLY A 149 4.18 7.72 -1.86
C GLY A 149 5.56 8.33 -2.00
N GLY A 150 5.64 9.50 -2.65
CA GLY A 150 6.89 10.23 -2.83
C GLY A 150 7.48 10.75 -1.51
N GLN A 151 6.62 11.11 -0.55
CA GLN A 151 7.01 11.52 0.80
C GLN A 151 5.98 10.99 1.83
N PRO A 152 6.41 10.61 3.05
CA PRO A 152 5.47 10.22 4.10
C PRO A 152 4.59 11.38 4.56
N VAL A 153 3.33 11.08 4.86
CA VAL A 153 2.36 12.03 5.44
C VAL A 153 1.82 11.51 6.77
N ASN A 154 1.00 12.30 7.46
CA ASN A 154 0.29 11.86 8.66
C ASN A 154 -1.23 11.91 8.45
N ILE A 155 -1.97 11.27 9.35
CA ILE A 155 -3.43 11.15 9.21
C ILE A 155 -4.15 12.50 9.28
N GLY A 156 -3.65 13.45 10.07
CA GLY A 156 -4.23 14.79 10.17
C GLY A 156 -4.19 15.55 8.84
N ILE A 157 -3.07 15.47 8.12
CA ILE A 157 -2.91 16.08 6.79
C ILE A 157 -3.89 15.45 5.80
N ILE A 158 -3.96 14.11 5.75
CA ILE A 158 -4.90 13.39 4.87
C ILE A 158 -6.33 13.80 5.18
N ALA A 159 -6.71 13.80 6.47
CA ALA A 159 -8.07 14.15 6.88
C ALA A 159 -8.43 15.59 6.50
N GLU A 160 -7.53 16.54 6.70
CA GLU A 160 -7.75 17.93 6.34
C GLU A 160 -7.92 18.13 4.82
N GLU A 161 -7.10 17.43 4.02
CA GLU A 161 -7.18 17.47 2.56
C GLU A 161 -8.48 16.85 2.05
N VAL A 162 -8.82 15.64 2.50
CA VAL A 162 -10.04 14.92 2.08
C VAL A 162 -11.30 15.68 2.51
N ILE A 163 -11.34 16.22 3.74
CA ILE A 163 -12.50 16.99 4.22
C ILE A 163 -12.68 18.25 3.35
N LYS A 164 -11.59 18.93 2.98
CA LYS A 164 -11.63 20.14 2.15
C LYS A 164 -12.16 19.88 0.73
N GLN A 165 -12.02 18.65 0.21
CA GLN A 165 -12.55 18.27 -1.10
C GLN A 165 -14.10 18.23 -1.12
N GLY A 166 -14.73 17.83 -0.01
CA GLY A 166 -16.20 17.70 0.08
C GLY A 166 -16.91 18.79 0.89
N ILE A 167 -16.26 19.41 1.88
CA ILE A 167 -16.86 20.39 2.78
C ILE A 167 -16.13 21.74 2.70
N ASP A 168 -16.92 22.79 2.46
CA ASP A 168 -16.46 24.17 2.52
C ASP A 168 -16.32 24.64 3.98
N LYS A 169 -15.06 24.84 4.43
CA LYS A 169 -14.71 25.37 5.76
C LYS A 169 -15.28 26.76 6.04
N GLY A 170 -15.67 27.53 5.02
CA GLY A 170 -16.36 28.80 5.19
C GLY A 170 -17.84 28.66 5.58
N ARG A 171 -18.44 27.48 5.38
CA ARG A 171 -19.87 27.21 5.64
C ARG A 171 -20.10 26.29 6.84
N PHE A 172 -19.16 25.41 7.14
CA PHE A 172 -19.28 24.42 8.21
C PHE A 172 -18.00 24.35 9.03
N ASP A 173 -18.16 24.24 10.34
CA ASP A 173 -17.06 24.19 11.29
C ASP A 173 -16.45 22.78 11.34
N ILE A 174 -15.13 22.71 11.26
CA ILE A 174 -14.36 21.47 11.22
C ILE A 174 -13.20 21.59 12.20
N ARG A 175 -13.00 20.54 13.02
CA ARG A 175 -11.86 20.38 13.91
C ARG A 175 -11.08 19.12 13.55
N VAL A 176 -9.84 19.30 13.10
CA VAL A 176 -8.87 18.23 12.89
C VAL A 176 -7.80 18.34 13.99
N ASP A 177 -7.77 17.39 14.92
CA ASP A 177 -6.81 17.31 16.04
C ASP A 177 -6.34 15.86 16.21
N ALA A 178 -5.67 15.36 15.17
CA ALA A 178 -5.15 14.01 15.13
C ALA A 178 -3.93 13.82 16.05
N ASN A 179 -3.77 12.60 16.55
CA ASN A 179 -2.61 12.21 17.35
C ASN A 179 -1.31 12.13 16.52
N ASN A 180 -1.40 11.86 15.21
CA ASN A 180 -0.29 11.85 14.25
C ASN A 180 0.91 10.97 14.67
N PHE A 181 0.66 9.86 15.36
CA PHE A 181 1.72 8.97 15.86
C PHE A 181 2.44 8.18 14.75
N SER A 182 1.73 7.86 13.66
CA SER A 182 2.25 7.00 12.59
C SER A 182 2.57 7.81 11.34
N GLN A 183 3.72 7.50 10.73
CA GLN A 183 4.05 7.96 9.38
C GLN A 183 3.38 7.06 8.35
N ILE A 184 2.55 7.66 7.50
CA ILE A 184 1.84 6.99 6.42
C ILE A 184 2.69 7.14 5.16
N ILE A 185 3.42 6.08 4.82
CA ILE A 185 4.29 6.04 3.64
C ILE A 185 3.46 6.11 2.35
N TYR A 186 2.31 5.43 2.33
CA TYR A 186 1.38 5.42 1.21
C TYR A 186 0.01 4.99 1.72
N SER A 187 -1.03 5.71 1.33
CA SER A 187 -2.42 5.30 1.53
C SER A 187 -3.25 5.60 0.29
N SER A 188 -4.23 4.76 0.00
CA SER A 188 -5.14 4.97 -1.12
C SER A 188 -6.58 4.94 -0.62
N GLN A 189 -7.33 5.98 -1.02
CA GLN A 189 -8.78 5.91 -1.07
C GLN A 189 -9.11 5.17 -2.37
N TYR A 190 -9.57 3.93 -2.28
CA TYR A 190 -9.79 3.06 -3.45
C TYR A 190 -11.24 2.62 -3.57
N ASP A 191 -11.97 3.22 -4.51
CA ASP A 191 -13.39 2.96 -4.78
C ASP A 191 -14.27 3.15 -3.53
N GLU A 192 -14.00 4.23 -2.79
CA GLU A 192 -14.71 4.61 -1.57
C GLU A 192 -15.12 6.07 -1.64
N THR A 193 -16.18 6.44 -0.93
CA THR A 193 -16.52 7.84 -0.67
C THR A 193 -15.52 8.45 0.32
N HIS A 194 -15.43 9.78 0.36
CA HIS A 194 -14.55 10.45 1.34
C HIS A 194 -14.96 10.12 2.78
N TYR A 195 -16.27 10.03 3.05
CA TYR A 195 -16.78 9.63 4.36
C TYR A 195 -16.33 8.22 4.73
N ASN A 196 -16.49 7.24 3.83
CA ASN A 196 -16.06 5.86 4.07
C ASN A 196 -14.55 5.78 4.35
N TYR A 197 -13.75 6.51 3.56
CA TYR A 197 -12.30 6.57 3.76
C TYR A 197 -11.94 7.17 5.12
N LEU A 198 -12.49 8.33 5.48
CA LEU A 198 -12.22 8.99 6.76
C LEU A 198 -12.67 8.14 7.95
N ALA A 199 -13.85 7.52 7.87
CA ALA A 199 -14.37 6.62 8.90
C ALA A 199 -13.45 5.41 9.12
N ARG A 200 -13.06 4.73 8.03
CA ARG A 200 -12.12 3.60 8.07
C ARG A 200 -10.77 4.01 8.63
N MET A 201 -10.24 5.15 8.18
CA MET A 201 -8.92 5.63 8.61
C MET A 201 -8.93 6.10 10.07
N ALA A 202 -10.01 6.72 10.53
CA ALA A 202 -10.15 7.10 11.93
C ALA A 202 -10.09 5.87 12.85
N GLU A 203 -10.89 4.84 12.55
CA GLU A 203 -10.86 3.57 13.29
C GLU A 203 -9.49 2.89 13.20
N ALA A 204 -8.89 2.85 12.01
CA ALA A 204 -7.64 2.12 11.80
C ALA A 204 -6.43 2.76 12.52
N TYR A 205 -6.44 4.08 12.72
CA TYR A 205 -5.36 4.85 13.35
C TYR A 205 -5.66 5.32 14.80
N GLY A 206 -6.83 4.99 15.37
CA GLY A 206 -7.16 5.39 16.75
C GLY A 206 -7.67 6.80 16.91
N GLU A 207 -8.17 7.41 15.82
CA GLU A 207 -8.79 8.72 15.83
C GLU A 207 -10.31 8.59 15.94
N GLN A 208 -10.98 9.62 16.44
CA GLN A 208 -12.44 9.69 16.52
C GLN A 208 -12.97 10.52 15.36
N PHE A 209 -14.05 10.06 14.72
CA PHE A 209 -14.68 10.76 13.61
C PHE A 209 -16.18 10.83 13.82
N PHE A 210 -16.70 12.02 14.15
CA PHE A 210 -18.13 12.23 14.38
C PHE A 210 -18.52 13.71 14.22
N TYR A 211 -19.80 13.95 13.99
CA TYR A 211 -20.38 15.30 13.98
C TYR A 211 -21.11 15.55 15.29
N ASP A 212 -20.84 16.65 16.00
CA ASP A 212 -21.51 16.93 17.28
C ASP A 212 -22.87 17.65 17.10
N GLY A 213 -23.21 18.03 15.86
CA GLY A 213 -24.37 18.84 15.52
C GLY A 213 -24.02 20.22 14.99
N GLU A 214 -22.81 20.71 15.27
CA GLU A 214 -22.30 22.01 14.82
C GLU A 214 -20.92 21.86 14.18
N VAL A 215 -20.00 21.12 14.84
CA VAL A 215 -18.63 20.90 14.40
C VAL A 215 -18.37 19.45 14.02
N LEU A 216 -17.70 19.23 12.89
CA LEU A 216 -17.16 17.93 12.48
C LEU A 216 -15.80 17.70 13.13
N HIS A 217 -15.68 16.65 13.94
CA HIS A 217 -14.44 16.29 14.62
C HIS A 217 -13.76 15.12 13.92
N PHE A 218 -12.47 15.27 13.68
CA PHE A 218 -11.56 14.20 13.29
C PHE A 218 -10.32 14.23 14.20
N GLY A 219 -10.04 13.17 14.95
CA GLY A 219 -8.90 13.09 15.85
C GLY A 219 -9.29 12.80 17.30
N LYS A 220 -8.57 13.41 18.26
CA LYS A 220 -8.89 13.29 19.69
C LYS A 220 -10.29 13.81 20.00
N LEU A 221 -10.93 13.19 20.99
CA LEU A 221 -12.16 13.73 21.56
C LEU A 221 -11.98 15.20 21.96
N PRO A 222 -12.95 16.07 21.65
CA PRO A 222 -12.89 17.46 22.08
C PRO A 222 -12.89 17.55 23.62
N PRO A 223 -12.39 18.67 24.19
CA PRO A 223 -12.52 18.93 25.62
C PRO A 223 -13.98 18.78 26.06
N GLN A 224 -14.19 18.13 27.20
CA GLN A 224 -15.54 17.86 27.69
C GLN A 224 -16.16 19.09 28.37
N ASN A 225 -17.46 19.26 28.16
CA ASN A 225 -18.28 20.25 28.86
C ASN A 225 -18.58 19.85 30.31
N LYS A 226 -19.17 20.78 31.08
CA LYS A 226 -19.73 20.44 32.38
C LYS A 226 -20.91 19.48 32.15
N PRO A 227 -21.07 18.41 32.93
CA PRO A 227 -22.13 17.43 32.71
C PRO A 227 -23.53 18.03 32.89
N ILE A 228 -24.44 17.69 31.98
CA ILE A 228 -25.87 17.99 32.14
C ILE A 228 -26.49 16.97 33.09
N THR A 229 -27.25 17.40 34.09
CA THR A 229 -27.91 16.47 35.02
C THR A 229 -29.24 15.96 34.46
N LEU A 230 -29.35 14.63 34.33
CA LEU A 230 -30.57 13.92 33.95
C LEU A 230 -31.12 13.18 35.16
N THR A 231 -32.27 13.62 35.66
CA THR A 231 -32.88 13.09 36.88
C THR A 231 -34.10 12.25 36.52
N TYR A 232 -34.05 10.96 36.84
CA TYR A 232 -35.15 10.02 36.59
C TYR A 232 -36.44 10.49 37.30
N GLY A 233 -37.55 10.51 36.56
CA GLY A 233 -38.84 10.99 37.02
C GLY A 233 -38.99 12.51 37.01
N SER A 234 -37.97 13.27 36.59
CA SER A 234 -38.03 14.72 36.41
C SER A 234 -37.65 15.12 34.98
N SER A 235 -36.36 15.10 34.63
CA SER A 235 -35.85 15.49 33.30
C SER A 235 -35.56 14.29 32.37
N ALA A 236 -35.60 13.08 32.90
CA ALA A 236 -35.48 11.84 32.15
C ALA A 236 -36.51 10.80 32.64
N ASN A 237 -37.03 9.98 31.74
CA ASN A 237 -37.94 8.87 32.06
C ASN A 237 -37.71 7.70 31.08
N ASP A 238 -38.40 6.58 31.31
CA ASP A 238 -38.25 5.34 30.52
C ASP A 238 -36.80 4.87 30.37
N ILE A 239 -36.00 5.03 31.43
CA ILE A 239 -34.58 4.71 31.39
C ILE A 239 -34.37 3.19 31.32
N LYS A 240 -33.68 2.74 30.28
CA LYS A 240 -33.17 1.39 30.09
C LYS A 240 -31.66 1.38 30.26
N VAL A 241 -31.19 0.64 31.26
CA VAL A 241 -29.76 0.33 31.47
C VAL A 241 -29.48 -1.06 30.92
N GLU A 242 -28.50 -1.19 30.03
CA GLU A 242 -28.21 -2.43 29.33
C GLU A 242 -26.71 -2.78 29.41
N LEU A 243 -26.43 -4.02 29.78
CA LEU A 243 -25.10 -4.63 29.69
C LEU A 243 -25.08 -5.58 28.50
N LYS A 244 -24.05 -5.47 27.66
CA LYS A 244 -23.90 -6.27 26.44
C LYS A 244 -22.59 -7.04 26.47
N ALA A 245 -22.66 -8.29 26.05
CA ALA A 245 -21.46 -9.04 25.72
C ALA A 245 -21.02 -8.62 24.31
N VAL A 246 -19.76 -8.21 24.17
CA VAL A 246 -19.16 -7.73 22.92
C VAL A 246 -17.76 -8.31 22.75
N HIS A 247 -17.28 -8.50 21.53
CA HIS A 247 -15.94 -9.05 21.33
C HIS A 247 -14.88 -7.94 21.47
N THR A 248 -14.14 -7.93 22.59
CA THR A 248 -13.15 -6.88 22.91
C THR A 248 -11.70 -7.35 22.82
N LYS A 249 -11.45 -8.48 22.15
CA LYS A 249 -10.11 -9.11 22.08
C LYS A 249 -9.59 -9.23 20.65
N PRO A 250 -9.45 -8.14 19.88
CA PRO A 250 -8.72 -8.19 18.62
C PRO A 250 -7.25 -8.52 18.90
N GLN A 251 -6.65 -9.33 18.04
CA GLN A 251 -5.21 -9.59 18.06
C GLN A 251 -4.66 -9.30 16.67
N PHE A 252 -4.00 -8.15 16.51
CA PHE A 252 -3.48 -7.74 15.21
C PHE A 252 -2.03 -8.17 15.01
N TYR A 253 -1.71 -8.49 13.76
CA TYR A 253 -0.33 -8.69 13.31
C TYR A 253 -0.10 -8.00 11.97
N GLY A 254 1.16 -7.75 11.67
CA GLY A 254 1.62 -7.18 10.40
C GLY A 254 2.94 -7.79 9.97
N TYR A 255 3.48 -7.29 8.88
CA TYR A 255 4.78 -7.68 8.38
C TYR A 255 5.49 -6.49 7.74
N ASN A 256 6.67 -6.16 8.24
CA ASN A 256 7.54 -5.17 7.64
C ASN A 256 8.50 -5.88 6.68
N SER A 257 8.25 -5.71 5.38
CA SER A 257 9.07 -6.34 4.35
C SER A 257 10.46 -5.73 4.21
N ASN A 258 10.67 -4.47 4.58
CA ASN A 258 11.98 -3.82 4.48
C ASN A 258 12.96 -4.40 5.50
N LYS A 259 12.47 -4.84 6.65
CA LYS A 259 13.26 -5.45 7.73
C LYS A 259 13.13 -6.98 7.82
N ASN A 260 12.25 -7.58 7.03
CA ASN A 260 11.82 -8.98 7.19
C ASN A 260 11.38 -9.30 8.63
N GLU A 261 10.46 -8.49 9.16
CA GLU A 261 10.05 -8.56 10.57
C GLU A 261 8.54 -8.76 10.70
N LYS A 262 8.13 -9.76 11.49
CA LYS A 262 6.73 -9.95 11.88
C LYS A 262 6.39 -8.91 12.95
N LEU A 263 5.41 -8.07 12.66
CA LEU A 263 4.90 -7.08 13.60
C LEU A 263 3.76 -7.67 14.42
N THR A 264 3.78 -7.42 15.71
CA THR A 264 2.79 -7.90 16.68
C THR A 264 2.54 -6.85 17.75
N SER A 265 1.38 -6.93 18.39
CA SER A 265 1.00 -6.12 19.54
C SER A 265 0.78 -7.00 20.78
N GLY A 266 0.94 -6.38 21.95
CA GLY A 266 0.55 -6.98 23.23
C GLY A 266 -0.96 -6.84 23.50
N PHE A 267 -1.38 -7.17 24.72
CA PHE A 267 -2.76 -6.93 25.17
C PHE A 267 -2.99 -5.44 25.41
N THR A 268 -4.09 -4.89 24.86
CA THR A 268 -4.44 -3.46 24.91
C THR A 268 -5.71 -3.23 25.74
N PRO A 269 -5.65 -3.26 27.09
CA PRO A 269 -6.82 -3.10 27.93
C PRO A 269 -7.40 -1.68 27.85
N ILE A 270 -8.72 -1.59 27.93
CA ILE A 270 -9.47 -0.33 28.01
C ILE A 270 -9.89 -0.09 29.46
N GLN A 271 -9.71 1.12 29.95
CA GLN A 271 -10.09 1.52 31.30
C GLN A 271 -11.49 2.14 31.29
N HIS A 272 -12.37 1.65 32.16
CA HIS A 272 -13.68 2.22 32.41
C HIS A 272 -13.69 2.88 33.78
N VAL A 273 -14.14 4.15 33.85
CA VAL A 273 -14.27 4.91 35.10
C VAL A 273 -15.56 4.56 35.83
N SER A 274 -16.65 4.30 35.09
CA SER A 274 -17.93 3.88 35.66
C SER A 274 -17.87 2.45 36.20
N ASP A 275 -18.24 2.26 37.47
CA ASP A 275 -18.19 0.94 38.14
C ASP A 275 -18.98 -0.13 37.38
N ILE A 276 -20.21 0.20 36.94
CA ILE A 276 -21.07 -0.76 36.24
C ILE A 276 -20.49 -1.15 34.87
N ALA A 277 -19.89 -0.20 34.16
CA ALA A 277 -19.25 -0.47 32.87
C ALA A 277 -17.96 -1.27 33.06
N LYS A 278 -17.19 -0.99 34.12
CA LYS A 278 -16.01 -1.74 34.50
C LYS A 278 -16.37 -3.19 34.83
N THR A 279 -17.39 -3.43 35.65
CA THR A 279 -17.89 -4.77 35.96
C THR A 279 -18.36 -5.50 34.70
N ALA A 280 -19.07 -4.81 33.80
CA ALA A 280 -19.50 -5.38 32.53
C ALA A 280 -18.31 -5.79 31.65
N TYR A 281 -17.29 -4.94 31.51
CA TYR A 281 -16.06 -5.22 30.77
C TYR A 281 -15.27 -6.40 31.37
N GLU A 282 -15.18 -6.48 32.70
CA GLU A 282 -14.53 -7.59 33.41
C GLU A 282 -15.27 -8.91 33.21
N HIS A 283 -16.60 -8.92 33.30
CA HIS A 283 -17.41 -10.11 33.01
C HIS A 283 -17.32 -10.53 31.54
N ASN A 284 -17.28 -9.56 30.62
CA ASN A 284 -17.16 -9.80 29.19
C ASN A 284 -15.89 -10.61 28.83
N ASN A 285 -14.80 -10.42 29.56
CA ASN A 285 -13.56 -11.19 29.39
C ASN A 285 -13.74 -12.70 29.60
N ASN A 286 -14.75 -13.13 30.37
CA ASN A 286 -15.06 -14.53 30.61
C ASN A 286 -16.04 -15.12 29.59
N ILE A 287 -16.76 -14.27 28.85
CA ILE A 287 -17.71 -14.68 27.81
C ILE A 287 -16.95 -14.98 26.51
N TYR A 288 -16.31 -13.97 25.93
CA TYR A 288 -15.51 -14.13 24.71
C TYR A 288 -14.07 -14.43 25.06
N LYS A 289 -13.70 -15.71 25.02
CA LYS A 289 -12.35 -16.18 25.38
C LYS A 289 -11.36 -16.11 24.22
N THR A 290 -11.80 -16.40 23.01
CA THR A 290 -10.95 -16.52 21.82
C THR A 290 -10.54 -15.15 21.28
N PRO A 291 -9.23 -14.83 21.20
CA PRO A 291 -8.76 -13.65 20.49
C PRO A 291 -9.11 -13.72 19.00
N ALA A 292 -9.48 -12.58 18.41
CA ALA A 292 -9.72 -12.47 16.97
C ALA A 292 -8.40 -12.12 16.26
N LEU A 293 -7.63 -13.15 15.91
CA LEU A 293 -6.36 -12.98 15.20
C LEU A 293 -6.60 -12.52 13.75
N GLN A 294 -6.13 -11.32 13.42
CA GLN A 294 -6.34 -10.70 12.11
C GLN A 294 -5.12 -9.89 11.69
N VAL A 295 -4.99 -9.64 10.38
CA VAL A 295 -4.00 -8.68 9.89
C VAL A 295 -4.45 -7.28 10.28
N ALA A 296 -3.54 -6.43 10.74
CA ALA A 296 -3.85 -5.03 11.06
C ALA A 296 -4.54 -4.34 9.86
N PRO A 297 -5.54 -3.47 10.06
CA PRO A 297 -6.26 -2.78 9.00
C PRO A 297 -5.48 -1.61 8.35
N ILE A 298 -4.18 -1.52 8.64
CA ILE A 298 -3.25 -0.51 8.11
C ILE A 298 -1.99 -1.19 7.55
N LYS A 299 -1.25 -0.52 6.67
CA LYS A 299 0.13 -0.93 6.35
C LYS A 299 1.08 -0.51 7.49
N ALA A 300 1.08 -1.28 8.57
CA ALA A 300 1.95 -1.06 9.72
C ALA A 300 3.44 -1.16 9.33
N SER A 301 4.25 -0.22 9.84
CA SER A 301 5.70 -0.19 9.66
C SER A 301 6.43 -0.60 10.94
N THR A 302 5.79 -0.45 12.09
CA THR A 302 6.33 -0.74 13.42
C THR A 302 5.34 -1.53 14.27
N HIS A 303 5.83 -2.12 15.38
CA HIS A 303 4.97 -2.76 16.38
C HIS A 303 3.95 -1.79 17.00
N LEU A 304 4.35 -0.51 17.19
CA LEU A 304 3.48 0.52 17.74
C LEU A 304 2.28 0.82 16.83
N ASP A 305 2.48 0.82 15.50
CA ASP A 305 1.36 1.00 14.56
C ASP A 305 0.29 -0.10 14.74
N VAL A 306 0.73 -1.35 14.92
CA VAL A 306 -0.16 -2.48 15.19
C VAL A 306 -0.86 -2.31 16.54
N GLU A 307 -0.13 -1.88 17.57
CA GLU A 307 -0.67 -1.65 18.92
C GLU A 307 -1.73 -0.54 18.93
N TYR A 308 -1.49 0.60 18.27
CA TYR A 308 -2.45 1.70 18.18
C TYR A 308 -3.73 1.27 17.46
N SER A 309 -3.59 0.56 16.34
CA SER A 309 -4.73 0.04 15.58
C SER A 309 -5.54 -0.97 16.40
N GLN A 310 -4.86 -1.87 17.13
CA GLN A 310 -5.53 -2.84 18.00
C GLN A 310 -6.24 -2.15 19.16
N LYS A 311 -5.58 -1.17 19.79
CA LYS A 311 -6.16 -0.39 20.90
C LYS A 311 -7.40 0.36 20.45
N SER A 312 -7.39 0.92 19.24
CA SER A 312 -8.56 1.55 18.62
C SER A 312 -9.73 0.58 18.49
N ALA A 313 -9.52 -0.55 17.81
CA ALA A 313 -10.54 -1.57 17.61
C ALA A 313 -11.07 -2.17 18.93
N SER A 314 -10.20 -2.36 19.93
CA SER A 314 -10.66 -2.78 21.25
C SER A 314 -11.43 -1.68 21.99
N GLY A 315 -11.04 -0.42 21.81
CA GLY A 315 -11.65 0.75 22.46
C GLY A 315 -13.06 1.03 21.96
N SER A 316 -13.24 1.04 20.64
CA SER A 316 -14.53 1.26 19.98
C SER A 316 -15.56 0.17 20.28
N GLU A 317 -15.11 -1.08 20.49
CA GLU A 317 -15.98 -2.17 20.94
C GLU A 317 -16.17 -2.20 22.46
N ALA A 318 -15.15 -1.87 23.25
CA ALA A 318 -15.25 -1.88 24.72
C ALA A 318 -16.30 -0.91 25.25
N VAL A 319 -16.52 0.22 24.60
CA VAL A 319 -17.57 1.16 25.01
C VAL A 319 -18.98 0.62 24.83
N ASN A 320 -19.18 -0.42 24.00
CA ASN A 320 -20.47 -1.05 23.77
C ASN A 320 -20.91 -2.02 24.86
N VAL A 321 -20.03 -2.37 25.83
CA VAL A 321 -20.37 -3.26 26.96
C VAL A 321 -21.47 -2.72 27.87
N PHE A 322 -21.64 -1.39 27.88
CA PHE A 322 -22.61 -0.68 28.70
C PHE A 322 -23.27 0.40 27.86
N SER A 323 -24.61 0.43 27.88
CA SER A 323 -25.36 1.53 27.30
C SER A 323 -26.57 1.88 28.16
N ILE A 324 -26.90 3.16 28.20
CA ILE A 324 -28.13 3.66 28.78
C ILE A 324 -28.93 4.37 27.70
N SER A 325 -30.25 4.18 27.71
CA SER A 325 -31.16 4.91 26.84
C SER A 325 -32.39 5.36 27.62
N GLY A 326 -33.08 6.38 27.12
CA GLY A 326 -34.31 6.85 27.74
C GLY A 326 -34.88 8.06 27.02
N ASN A 327 -36.03 8.52 27.49
CA ASN A 327 -36.64 9.75 27.02
C ASN A 327 -36.22 10.90 27.93
N THR A 328 -36.16 12.11 27.38
CA THR A 328 -35.76 13.32 28.11
C THR A 328 -36.57 14.53 27.70
N THR A 329 -36.71 15.47 28.63
CA THR A 329 -37.30 16.79 28.41
C THR A 329 -36.24 17.88 28.27
N VAL A 330 -34.94 17.52 28.35
CA VAL A 330 -33.81 18.44 28.15
C VAL A 330 -33.50 18.54 26.64
N PRO A 331 -33.61 19.73 26.04
CA PRO A 331 -33.50 19.89 24.59
C PRO A 331 -32.08 20.17 24.07
N PHE A 332 -31.05 19.99 24.92
CA PHE A 332 -29.67 20.39 24.62
C PHE A 332 -28.67 19.23 24.59
N LEU A 333 -29.15 17.98 24.72
CA LEU A 333 -28.28 16.81 24.54
C LEU A 333 -27.82 16.71 23.07
N HIS A 334 -26.60 16.28 22.83
CA HIS A 334 -26.06 16.08 21.49
C HIS A 334 -24.93 15.04 21.51
N PRO A 335 -24.60 14.40 20.37
CA PRO A 335 -23.48 13.47 20.28
C PRO A 335 -22.18 14.08 20.82
N GLY A 336 -21.49 13.33 21.67
CA GLY A 336 -20.24 13.72 22.33
C GLY A 336 -20.41 14.55 23.62
N CYS A 337 -21.62 15.00 23.97
CA CYS A 337 -21.85 15.70 25.24
C CYS A 337 -21.91 14.73 26.42
N ILE A 338 -21.69 15.24 27.62
CA ILE A 338 -21.69 14.43 28.85
C ILE A 338 -22.89 14.75 29.72
N ALA A 339 -23.46 13.71 30.31
CA ALA A 339 -24.57 13.82 31.24
C ALA A 339 -24.33 13.00 32.51
N ASP A 340 -24.69 13.57 33.66
CA ASP A 340 -24.75 12.86 34.93
C ASP A 340 -26.18 12.34 35.12
N VAL A 341 -26.33 11.01 35.18
CA VAL A 341 -27.63 10.37 35.37
C VAL A 341 -27.86 10.15 36.86
N GLN A 342 -29.01 10.62 37.34
CA GLN A 342 -29.48 10.39 38.69
C GLN A 342 -30.69 9.45 38.66
N MET A 343 -30.60 8.38 39.44
CA MET A 343 -31.63 7.37 39.56
C MET A 343 -32.31 7.47 40.93
N ARG A 344 -33.55 7.02 41.00
CA ARG A 344 -34.31 6.97 42.26
C ARG A 344 -33.68 5.96 43.23
N LYS A 345 -33.52 6.36 44.49
CA LYS A 345 -33.08 5.44 45.56
C LYS A 345 -34.13 4.36 45.81
N PRO A 346 -33.75 3.12 46.13
CA PRO A 346 -34.68 2.12 46.64
C PRO A 346 -35.46 2.68 47.84
N ASP A 347 -36.78 2.47 47.85
CA ASP A 347 -37.68 2.84 48.95
C ASP A 347 -37.75 4.33 49.34
N SER A 348 -37.30 5.25 48.48
CA SER A 348 -37.41 6.70 48.70
C SER A 348 -37.92 7.43 47.45
N ASN A 349 -38.42 8.66 47.61
CA ASN A 349 -38.72 9.59 46.51
C ASN A 349 -37.46 10.39 46.07
N GLU A 350 -36.35 10.24 46.78
CA GLU A 350 -35.09 10.92 46.47
C GLU A 350 -34.35 10.25 45.31
N THR A 351 -33.64 11.04 44.52
CA THR A 351 -32.69 10.58 43.51
C THR A 351 -31.26 10.71 44.02
N SER A 352 -30.39 9.81 43.56
CA SER A 352 -28.94 9.87 43.81
C SER A 352 -28.19 9.71 42.49
N TYR A 353 -26.96 10.22 42.45
CA TYR A 353 -26.05 9.98 41.35
C TYR A 353 -25.93 8.47 41.07
N PHE A 354 -26.06 8.10 39.79
CA PHE A 354 -25.88 6.74 39.33
C PHE A 354 -24.60 6.61 38.53
N THR A 355 -24.49 7.33 37.41
CA THR A 355 -23.31 7.25 36.55
C THR A 355 -23.23 8.43 35.59
N ARG A 356 -22.03 8.66 35.06
CA ARG A 356 -21.74 9.65 34.04
C ARG A 356 -21.68 8.98 32.67
N ILE A 357 -22.38 9.55 31.70
CA ILE A 357 -22.46 9.02 30.35
C ILE A 357 -22.04 10.04 29.31
N MET A 358 -21.52 9.54 28.19
CA MET A 358 -21.38 10.31 26.96
C MET A 358 -22.52 9.97 26.03
N ILE A 359 -23.23 10.99 25.54
CA ILE A 359 -24.35 10.82 24.61
C ILE A 359 -23.78 10.41 23.24
N THR A 360 -24.25 9.29 22.72
CA THR A 360 -23.88 8.78 21.38
C THR A 360 -25.00 9.00 20.37
N GLU A 361 -26.25 9.01 20.82
CA GLU A 361 -27.41 9.32 19.99
C GLU A 361 -28.36 10.26 20.73
N ALA A 362 -28.95 11.19 19.99
CA ALA A 362 -29.98 12.09 20.50
C ALA A 362 -31.05 12.29 19.42
N GLU A 363 -32.31 12.24 19.81
CA GLU A 363 -33.45 12.57 18.96
C GLU A 363 -34.23 13.70 19.60
N HIS A 364 -34.59 14.69 18.78
CA HIS A 364 -35.30 15.90 19.19
C HIS A 364 -36.53 16.06 18.32
N GLU A 365 -37.69 16.25 18.95
CA GLU A 365 -38.95 16.47 18.27
C GLU A 365 -39.67 17.68 18.89
N ILE A 366 -39.99 18.68 18.05
CA ILE A 366 -40.57 19.97 18.47
C ILE A 366 -41.81 20.26 17.61
N ASP A 367 -42.94 20.54 18.26
CA ASP A 367 -44.20 20.92 17.61
C ASP A 367 -44.38 22.44 17.41
N THR A 368 -45.48 22.84 16.76
CA THR A 368 -45.83 24.26 16.48
C THR A 368 -45.79 25.20 17.69
N ILE A 369 -46.11 24.70 18.87
CA ILE A 369 -46.29 25.51 20.08
C ILE A 369 -45.08 25.46 21.01
N GLY A 370 -44.13 24.58 20.71
CA GLY A 370 -42.85 24.42 21.39
C GLY A 370 -42.82 23.24 22.35
N HIS A 371 -43.75 22.28 22.28
CA HIS A 371 -43.60 21.06 23.07
C HIS A 371 -42.43 20.26 22.55
N TYR A 372 -41.53 19.91 23.47
CA TYR A 372 -40.34 19.12 23.17
C TYR A 372 -40.51 17.69 23.67
N LYS A 373 -40.12 16.74 22.81
CA LYS A 373 -39.91 15.34 23.17
C LYS A 373 -38.53 14.95 22.70
N GLY A 374 -37.71 14.43 23.61
CA GLY A 374 -36.40 13.93 23.30
C GLY A 374 -36.20 12.48 23.71
N SER A 375 -35.27 11.81 23.05
CA SER A 375 -34.70 10.55 23.51
C SER A 375 -33.19 10.54 23.32
N PHE A 376 -32.49 9.76 24.13
CA PHE A 376 -31.04 9.67 24.08
C PHE A 376 -30.56 8.24 24.27
N THR A 377 -29.37 7.97 23.73
CA THR A 377 -28.55 6.80 24.05
C THR A 377 -27.17 7.31 24.45
N GLY A 378 -26.58 6.70 25.47
CA GLY A 378 -25.23 7.02 25.91
C GLY A 378 -24.46 5.80 26.39
N ILE A 379 -23.13 5.94 26.35
CA ILE A 379 -22.14 4.98 26.85
C ILE A 379 -21.51 5.52 28.13
N ALA A 380 -20.72 4.70 28.82
CA ALA A 380 -19.92 5.20 29.93
C ALA A 380 -18.94 6.28 29.43
N ALA A 381 -18.90 7.42 30.13
CA ALA A 381 -17.94 8.47 29.81
C ALA A 381 -16.51 8.07 30.19
N ASP A 382 -15.55 8.91 29.79
CA ASP A 382 -14.16 8.88 30.25
C ASP A 382 -13.36 7.61 29.88
N THR A 383 -13.80 6.88 28.85
CA THR A 383 -13.05 5.77 28.24
C THR A 383 -12.01 6.25 27.22
N GLY A 384 -12.21 7.44 26.66
CA GLY A 384 -11.41 8.01 25.57
C GLY A 384 -11.84 7.56 24.16
N PHE A 385 -12.90 6.75 24.05
CA PHE A 385 -13.39 6.18 22.78
C PHE A 385 -14.90 6.39 22.63
N ILE A 386 -15.37 6.41 21.38
CA ILE A 386 -16.78 6.28 20.99
C ILE A 386 -16.99 5.02 20.14
N PRO A 387 -18.23 4.56 19.93
CA PRO A 387 -18.50 3.45 19.05
C PRO A 387 -17.99 3.76 17.64
N ARG A 388 -17.42 2.76 16.98
CA ARG A 388 -16.83 2.92 15.65
C ARG A 388 -17.84 3.48 14.65
N PRO A 389 -17.45 4.39 13.74
CA PRO A 389 -18.32 4.81 12.64
C PRO A 389 -18.67 3.64 11.71
N GLU A 390 -19.78 3.77 10.97
CA GLU A 390 -20.12 2.78 9.94
C GLU A 390 -19.27 2.99 8.68
N TYR A 391 -18.58 1.94 8.24
CA TYR A 391 -17.81 1.94 6.99
C TYR A 391 -17.71 0.54 6.38
N LYS A 392 -17.37 0.50 5.08
CA LYS A 392 -17.06 -0.70 4.30
C LYS A 392 -15.56 -0.77 4.04
N ILE A 393 -15.01 -1.97 4.08
CA ILE A 393 -13.58 -2.19 3.79
C ILE A 393 -13.42 -2.28 2.26
N PRO A 394 -12.59 -1.42 1.63
CA PRO A 394 -12.33 -1.50 0.20
C PRO A 394 -11.48 -2.73 -0.13
N LYS A 395 -11.68 -3.29 -1.32
CA LYS A 395 -10.87 -4.40 -1.83
C LYS A 395 -10.24 -3.98 -3.15
N ALA A 396 -8.91 -3.88 -3.15
CA ALA A 396 -8.16 -3.55 -4.35
C ALA A 396 -7.99 -4.76 -5.25
N GLU A 397 -8.30 -4.58 -6.53
CA GLU A 397 -8.09 -5.55 -7.59
C GLU A 397 -6.76 -5.26 -8.33
N PRO A 398 -6.17 -6.28 -9.00
CA PRO A 398 -4.96 -6.08 -9.80
C PRO A 398 -5.14 -5.01 -10.88
N GLN A 399 -4.14 -4.15 -11.07
CA GLN A 399 -4.17 -3.01 -11.97
C GLN A 399 -2.85 -2.86 -12.73
N THR A 400 -2.92 -2.28 -13.92
CA THR A 400 -1.74 -1.83 -14.67
C THR A 400 -1.14 -0.57 -14.04
N ALA A 401 0.18 -0.45 -14.11
CA ALA A 401 0.91 0.75 -13.73
C ALA A 401 2.14 0.91 -14.61
N VAL A 402 2.68 2.13 -14.67
CA VAL A 402 3.93 2.43 -15.37
C VAL A 402 5.06 2.61 -14.36
N VAL A 403 6.24 2.06 -14.66
CA VAL A 403 7.42 2.23 -13.81
C VAL A 403 7.97 3.64 -13.95
N ILE A 404 8.06 4.36 -12.83
CA ILE A 404 8.58 5.73 -12.77
C ILE A 404 10.03 5.75 -12.28
N SER A 405 10.41 4.85 -11.37
CA SER A 405 11.79 4.71 -10.91
C SER A 405 12.11 3.29 -10.51
N ASN A 406 13.29 2.81 -10.90
CA ASN A 406 13.87 1.55 -10.46
C ASN A 406 15.14 1.75 -9.60
N THR A 407 15.39 2.99 -9.15
CA THR A 407 16.55 3.34 -8.30
C THR A 407 16.16 3.23 -6.83
N ASP A 408 16.01 2.00 -6.33
CA ASP A 408 15.66 1.73 -4.93
C ASP A 408 16.72 2.24 -3.95
N PRO A 409 16.42 3.21 -3.07
CA PRO A 409 17.39 3.76 -2.12
C PRO A 409 17.92 2.73 -1.11
N GLU A 410 17.15 1.67 -0.82
CA GLU A 410 17.56 0.60 0.11
C GLU A 410 18.20 -0.60 -0.60
N GLY A 411 18.30 -0.57 -1.93
CA GLY A 411 18.95 -1.64 -2.70
C GLY A 411 18.23 -2.99 -2.65
N GLN A 412 16.91 -3.01 -2.41
CA GLN A 412 16.11 -4.24 -2.24
C GLN A 412 15.43 -4.72 -3.53
N GLY A 413 15.72 -4.06 -4.67
CA GLY A 413 15.09 -4.38 -5.95
C GLY A 413 13.61 -3.98 -6.03
N ARG A 414 13.19 -2.99 -5.24
CA ARG A 414 11.85 -2.39 -5.31
C ARG A 414 11.78 -1.39 -6.45
N ILE A 415 10.57 -1.11 -6.92
CA ILE A 415 10.34 -0.08 -7.93
C ILE A 415 9.23 0.86 -7.48
N GLN A 416 9.26 2.09 -7.99
CA GLN A 416 8.20 3.06 -7.86
C GLN A 416 7.37 3.06 -9.14
N VAL A 417 6.05 3.00 -9.00
CA VAL A 417 5.13 2.96 -10.13
C VAL A 417 4.09 4.07 -10.03
N GLN A 418 3.44 4.37 -11.15
CA GLN A 418 2.30 5.26 -11.25
C GLN A 418 1.13 4.49 -11.85
N PHE A 419 0.02 4.42 -11.12
CA PHE A 419 -1.22 3.86 -11.64
C PHE A 419 -1.88 4.82 -12.63
N ASP A 420 -2.73 4.30 -13.53
CA ASP A 420 -3.39 5.10 -14.59
C ASP A 420 -4.29 6.22 -14.04
N TRP A 421 -4.81 6.06 -12.82
CA TRP A 421 -5.63 7.08 -12.14
C TRP A 421 -4.80 8.11 -11.35
N GLN A 422 -3.50 7.91 -11.18
CA GLN A 422 -2.61 8.90 -10.54
C GLN A 422 -2.11 9.92 -11.57
N THR A 423 -2.28 11.21 -11.29
CA THR A 423 -1.87 12.26 -12.24
C THR A 423 -0.41 12.69 -12.06
N SER A 424 -0.04 13.09 -10.84
CA SER A 424 1.33 13.50 -10.47
C SER A 424 1.90 12.70 -9.30
N ASP A 425 1.04 11.92 -8.64
CA ASP A 425 1.43 11.09 -7.51
C ASP A 425 1.96 9.74 -7.99
N THR A 426 2.70 9.07 -7.11
CA THR A 426 3.29 7.77 -7.37
C THR A 426 3.14 6.89 -6.14
N THR A 427 3.36 5.60 -6.27
CA THR A 427 3.54 4.75 -5.10
C THR A 427 4.81 5.13 -4.34
N HIS A 428 4.99 4.57 -3.15
CA HIS A 428 6.34 4.43 -2.60
C HIS A 428 7.08 3.30 -3.36
N PHE A 429 8.35 3.04 -3.03
CA PHE A 429 9.05 1.87 -3.56
C PHE A 429 8.38 0.57 -3.10
N ILE A 430 7.79 -0.17 -4.05
CA ILE A 430 7.01 -1.38 -3.83
C ILE A 430 7.78 -2.62 -4.29
N ARG A 431 7.51 -3.76 -3.65
CA ARG A 431 8.21 -5.02 -3.93
C ARG A 431 7.88 -5.56 -5.30
N MET A 432 8.85 -6.22 -5.91
CA MET A 432 8.69 -7.07 -7.09
C MET A 432 8.48 -8.52 -6.68
N MET A 433 7.53 -9.20 -7.30
CA MET A 433 7.43 -10.65 -7.30
C MET A 433 8.43 -11.20 -8.32
N SER A 434 9.18 -12.23 -7.93
CA SER A 434 10.12 -12.94 -8.80
C SER A 434 9.69 -14.40 -8.96
N PRO A 435 9.93 -15.06 -10.11
CA PRO A 435 9.65 -16.48 -10.31
C PRO A 435 10.35 -17.41 -9.30
N ASP A 436 11.59 -17.08 -8.89
CA ASP A 436 12.34 -17.76 -7.83
C ASP A 436 13.11 -16.69 -7.05
N ALA A 437 12.92 -16.66 -5.74
CA ALA A 437 13.66 -15.77 -4.85
C ALA A 437 13.86 -16.43 -3.47
N GLY A 438 15.07 -16.34 -2.93
CA GLY A 438 15.38 -16.86 -1.60
C GLY A 438 16.88 -16.81 -1.30
N GLY A 439 17.23 -16.98 -0.01
CA GLY A 439 18.62 -17.13 0.43
C GLY A 439 18.88 -18.56 0.94
N THR A 440 20.15 -18.90 1.09
CA THR A 440 20.65 -20.11 1.77
C THR A 440 21.81 -19.74 2.71
N ASP A 441 22.32 -20.72 3.46
CA ASP A 441 23.50 -20.51 4.32
C ASP A 441 24.75 -20.08 3.53
N GLN A 442 24.83 -20.44 2.23
CA GLN A 442 25.95 -20.09 1.35
C GLN A 442 25.68 -18.82 0.53
N ILE A 443 24.42 -18.57 0.17
CA ILE A 443 23.99 -17.42 -0.62
C ILE A 443 23.05 -16.60 0.26
N THR A 444 23.62 -15.63 0.98
CA THR A 444 22.88 -14.82 1.96
C THR A 444 21.96 -13.76 1.31
N GLN A 445 22.17 -13.48 0.02
CA GLN A 445 21.30 -12.65 -0.83
C GLN A 445 20.52 -13.52 -1.82
N ASN A 446 19.83 -12.91 -2.79
CA ASN A 446 18.94 -13.65 -3.69
C ASN A 446 19.68 -14.73 -4.51
N ARG A 447 19.45 -15.99 -4.17
CA ARG A 447 19.46 -17.12 -5.09
C ARG A 447 18.16 -17.07 -5.89
N GLY A 448 18.24 -17.01 -7.22
CA GLY A 448 17.07 -17.04 -8.08
C GLY A 448 17.14 -16.02 -9.20
N TYR A 449 15.99 -15.51 -9.59
CA TYR A 449 15.84 -14.61 -10.74
C TYR A 449 15.83 -13.14 -10.29
N VAL A 450 16.61 -12.31 -10.99
CA VAL A 450 16.65 -10.85 -10.80
C VAL A 450 16.56 -10.18 -12.17
N ALA A 451 15.38 -9.67 -12.50
CA ALA A 451 15.18 -8.75 -13.61
C ALA A 451 14.21 -7.67 -13.16
N ILE A 452 14.74 -6.50 -12.86
CA ILE A 452 13.96 -5.35 -12.43
C ILE A 452 13.49 -4.60 -13.69
N PRO A 453 12.18 -4.31 -13.82
CA PRO A 453 11.66 -3.53 -14.94
C PRO A 453 12.36 -2.17 -15.10
N GLU A 454 12.41 -1.70 -16.34
CA GLU A 454 12.99 -0.41 -16.69
C GLU A 454 11.97 0.73 -16.53
N VAL A 455 12.46 1.96 -16.37
CA VAL A 455 11.58 3.14 -16.33
C VAL A 455 10.82 3.26 -17.65
N GLY A 456 9.50 3.42 -17.56
CA GLY A 456 8.58 3.45 -18.69
C GLY A 456 7.94 2.10 -19.02
N ASP A 457 8.41 0.99 -18.43
CA ASP A 457 7.77 -0.31 -18.64
C ASP A 457 6.36 -0.33 -18.01
N GLN A 458 5.44 -1.05 -18.66
CA GLN A 458 4.15 -1.36 -18.08
C GLN A 458 4.26 -2.62 -17.23
N VAL A 459 3.71 -2.58 -16.02
CA VAL A 459 3.70 -3.68 -15.07
C VAL A 459 2.29 -3.96 -14.56
N MET A 460 2.05 -5.19 -14.13
CA MET A 460 0.82 -5.54 -13.42
C MET A 460 1.09 -5.53 -11.91
N VAL A 461 0.29 -4.75 -11.17
CA VAL A 461 0.39 -4.55 -9.73
C VAL A 461 -0.78 -5.26 -9.04
N ASN A 462 -0.49 -5.96 -7.96
CA ASN A 462 -1.50 -6.60 -7.10
C ASN A 462 -1.32 -6.12 -5.65
N PHE A 463 -2.25 -6.47 -4.78
CA PHE A 463 -2.35 -5.91 -3.44
C PHE A 463 -2.34 -7.02 -2.40
N VAL A 464 -1.38 -6.98 -1.48
CA VAL A 464 -1.30 -7.99 -0.42
C VAL A 464 -2.56 -7.92 0.45
N HIS A 465 -3.26 -9.05 0.58
CA HIS A 465 -4.57 -9.14 1.25
C HIS A 465 -5.67 -8.27 0.61
N SER A 466 -5.56 -7.94 -0.68
CA SER A 466 -6.47 -7.01 -1.39
C SER A 466 -6.55 -5.63 -0.72
N HIS A 467 -5.52 -5.24 0.03
CA HIS A 467 -5.49 -3.97 0.75
C HIS A 467 -4.89 -2.87 -0.13
N PRO A 468 -5.60 -1.76 -0.42
CA PRO A 468 -5.14 -0.69 -1.33
C PRO A 468 -3.76 -0.13 -0.99
N ASP A 469 -3.45 0.00 0.30
CA ASP A 469 -2.17 0.53 0.77
C ASP A 469 -0.98 -0.46 0.61
N ARG A 470 -1.21 -1.70 0.16
CA ARG A 470 -0.18 -2.76 0.08
C ARG A 470 0.11 -3.25 -1.35
N PRO A 471 0.41 -2.35 -2.30
CA PRO A 471 0.75 -2.76 -3.66
C PRO A 471 2.09 -3.50 -3.72
N PHE A 472 2.18 -4.45 -4.64
CA PHE A 472 3.40 -5.12 -5.08
C PHE A 472 3.27 -5.49 -6.56
N VAL A 473 4.37 -5.53 -7.28
CA VAL A 473 4.37 -5.82 -8.71
C VAL A 473 4.43 -7.32 -8.94
N MET A 474 3.55 -7.86 -9.78
CA MET A 474 3.53 -9.27 -10.17
C MET A 474 4.51 -9.57 -11.31
N GLY A 475 4.72 -8.62 -12.23
CA GLY A 475 5.62 -8.76 -13.36
C GLY A 475 5.38 -7.72 -14.45
N GLY A 476 6.23 -7.73 -15.49
CA GLY A 476 6.05 -6.91 -16.68
C GLY A 476 4.85 -7.35 -17.52
N MET A 477 4.17 -6.40 -18.14
CA MET A 477 3.02 -6.63 -19.00
C MET A 477 3.32 -6.12 -20.41
N PHE A 478 3.21 -7.00 -21.41
CA PHE A 478 3.37 -6.58 -22.80
C PHE A 478 2.19 -5.73 -23.27
N HIS A 479 2.49 -4.72 -24.08
CA HIS A 479 1.51 -3.95 -24.83
C HIS A 479 1.91 -3.90 -26.32
N GLY A 480 1.01 -3.39 -27.18
CA GLY A 480 1.19 -3.40 -28.64
C GLY A 480 2.41 -2.64 -29.18
N GLY A 481 3.13 -1.90 -28.35
CA GLY A 481 4.36 -1.20 -28.72
C GLY A 481 5.65 -1.97 -28.45
N ILE A 482 5.62 -2.98 -27.57
CA ILE A 482 6.84 -3.70 -27.12
C ILE A 482 6.76 -5.22 -27.31
N ALA A 483 5.56 -5.77 -27.57
CA ALA A 483 5.38 -7.21 -27.71
C ALA A 483 6.08 -7.73 -28.97
N LEU A 484 7.11 -8.57 -28.81
CA LEU A 484 7.81 -9.23 -29.93
C LEU A 484 7.20 -10.60 -30.31
N GLY A 485 6.42 -11.21 -29.40
CA GLY A 485 5.74 -12.49 -29.62
C GLY A 485 6.68 -13.69 -29.81
N GLY A 486 6.12 -14.87 -30.07
CA GLY A 486 6.87 -16.11 -30.34
C GLY A 486 6.95 -16.52 -31.82
N GLY A 487 6.57 -15.62 -32.74
CA GLY A 487 6.48 -15.92 -34.17
C GLY A 487 5.32 -16.85 -34.56
N ILE A 488 5.29 -17.27 -35.83
CA ILE A 488 4.29 -18.22 -36.37
C ILE A 488 4.38 -19.54 -35.57
N ASN A 489 3.25 -20.15 -35.21
CA ASN A 489 3.22 -21.38 -34.40
C ASN A 489 3.94 -21.27 -33.05
N ASN A 490 4.23 -20.06 -32.56
CA ASN A 490 5.00 -19.85 -31.33
C ASN A 490 6.32 -20.65 -31.34
N HIS A 491 7.06 -20.70 -32.46
CA HIS A 491 8.29 -21.50 -32.58
C HIS A 491 9.49 -20.87 -31.87
N LEU A 492 9.50 -19.56 -31.62
CA LEU A 492 10.59 -18.84 -30.95
C LEU A 492 10.30 -18.57 -29.47
N LYS A 493 11.31 -18.78 -28.63
CA LYS A 493 11.35 -18.36 -27.22
C LYS A 493 12.66 -17.67 -26.95
N SER A 494 12.64 -16.60 -26.16
CA SER A 494 13.86 -15.83 -25.92
C SER A 494 13.92 -15.19 -24.55
N ILE A 495 15.15 -15.03 -24.07
CA ILE A 495 15.50 -14.10 -23.00
C ILE A 495 16.33 -12.98 -23.62
N GLN A 496 15.92 -11.74 -23.42
CA GLN A 496 16.62 -10.57 -23.95
C GLN A 496 16.78 -9.49 -22.87
N THR A 497 17.99 -8.96 -22.73
CA THR A 497 18.27 -7.85 -21.81
C THR A 497 18.22 -6.49 -22.53
N ARG A 498 18.17 -5.40 -21.76
CA ARG A 498 18.16 -4.02 -22.25
C ARG A 498 19.29 -3.73 -23.26
N SER A 499 20.50 -4.25 -23.03
CA SER A 499 21.64 -4.00 -23.93
C SER A 499 21.61 -4.82 -25.21
N GLY A 500 20.70 -5.80 -25.33
CA GLY A 500 20.59 -6.66 -26.50
C GLY A 500 21.35 -8.00 -26.38
N ILE A 501 21.72 -8.43 -25.17
CA ILE A 501 22.17 -9.81 -24.93
C ILE A 501 20.96 -10.72 -25.09
N ARG A 502 21.09 -11.82 -25.85
CA ARG A 502 19.99 -12.71 -26.20
C ARG A 502 20.34 -14.18 -26.02
N ILE A 503 19.40 -14.94 -25.49
CA ILE A 503 19.32 -16.39 -25.60
C ILE A 503 18.07 -16.67 -26.43
N LEU A 504 18.23 -17.29 -27.60
CA LEU A 504 17.14 -17.62 -28.52
C LEU A 504 17.03 -19.14 -28.63
N MET A 505 15.83 -19.67 -28.44
CA MET A 505 15.47 -21.07 -28.62
C MET A 505 14.45 -21.15 -29.76
N ASN A 506 14.77 -21.94 -30.78
CA ASN A 506 13.91 -22.14 -31.95
C ASN A 506 13.48 -23.61 -32.02
N ASP A 507 12.21 -23.89 -31.74
CA ASP A 507 11.68 -25.25 -31.71
C ASP A 507 11.47 -25.85 -33.11
N GLU A 508 11.34 -25.03 -34.15
CA GLU A 508 11.24 -25.50 -35.53
C GLU A 508 12.58 -26.02 -36.05
N GLU A 509 13.67 -25.35 -35.68
CA GLU A 509 15.04 -25.78 -35.99
C GLU A 509 15.60 -26.76 -34.94
N GLY A 510 15.02 -26.82 -33.74
CA GLY A 510 15.61 -27.50 -32.58
C GLY A 510 16.90 -26.82 -32.09
N SER A 511 17.07 -25.52 -32.36
CA SER A 511 18.34 -24.79 -32.20
C SER A 511 18.35 -23.85 -30.99
N VAL A 512 19.56 -23.59 -30.47
CA VAL A 512 19.81 -22.62 -29.38
C VAL A 512 20.95 -21.69 -29.75
N LYS A 513 20.70 -20.39 -29.64
CA LYS A 513 21.67 -19.33 -29.98
C LYS A 513 21.83 -18.33 -28.85
N ILE A 514 23.05 -18.21 -28.32
CA ILE A 514 23.43 -17.19 -27.33
C ILE A 514 24.28 -16.14 -28.04
N MET A 515 23.91 -14.86 -27.91
CA MET A 515 24.62 -13.76 -28.56
C MET A 515 24.67 -12.51 -27.70
N ASP A 516 25.75 -11.74 -27.86
CA ASP A 516 25.88 -10.39 -27.32
C ASP A 516 25.87 -9.33 -28.44
N PRO A 517 25.73 -8.04 -28.09
CA PRO A 517 25.71 -6.95 -29.07
C PRO A 517 27.02 -6.76 -29.85
N SER A 518 28.13 -7.34 -29.39
CA SER A 518 29.44 -7.23 -30.05
C SER A 518 29.63 -8.26 -31.16
N GLY A 519 28.73 -9.24 -31.27
CA GLY A 519 28.75 -10.28 -32.30
C GLY A 519 29.39 -11.59 -31.86
N ASN A 520 29.62 -11.81 -30.56
CA ASN A 520 29.98 -13.12 -30.04
C ASN A 520 28.78 -14.06 -30.14
N ILE A 521 29.02 -15.30 -30.59
CA ILE A 521 27.96 -16.30 -30.80
C ILE A 521 28.38 -17.65 -30.24
N TYR A 522 27.49 -18.28 -29.49
CA TYR A 522 27.48 -19.72 -29.21
C TYR A 522 26.19 -20.31 -29.81
N PHE A 523 26.32 -21.27 -30.72
CA PHE A 523 25.18 -21.79 -31.48
C PHE A 523 25.21 -23.32 -31.56
N MET A 524 24.10 -23.93 -31.14
CA MET A 524 23.80 -25.35 -31.29
C MET A 524 22.65 -25.47 -32.30
N ASP A 525 22.85 -26.20 -33.39
CA ASP A 525 21.96 -26.12 -34.57
C ASP A 525 20.79 -27.12 -34.57
N GLY A 526 20.70 -28.00 -33.57
CA GLY A 526 19.68 -29.06 -33.51
C GLY A 526 19.96 -30.28 -34.40
N ALA A 527 20.88 -30.17 -35.36
CA ALA A 527 21.34 -31.27 -36.23
C ALA A 527 22.60 -31.98 -35.70
N GLY A 528 23.08 -31.57 -34.52
CA GLY A 528 24.24 -32.16 -33.84
C GLY A 528 25.53 -31.35 -33.98
N ASN A 529 25.50 -30.18 -34.63
CA ASN A 529 26.66 -29.31 -34.75
C ASN A 529 26.65 -28.19 -33.69
N ILE A 530 27.85 -27.80 -33.27
CA ILE A 530 28.08 -26.66 -32.37
C ILE A 530 29.08 -25.72 -33.04
N SER A 531 28.80 -24.42 -32.99
CA SER A 531 29.70 -23.38 -33.50
C SER A 531 29.88 -22.25 -32.48
N MET A 532 31.12 -21.79 -32.36
CA MET A 532 31.51 -20.66 -31.50
C MET A 532 32.23 -19.63 -32.35
N LYS A 533 31.82 -18.36 -32.26
CA LYS A 533 32.42 -17.26 -33.01
C LYS A 533 32.73 -16.09 -32.09
N ALA A 534 33.97 -15.60 -32.14
CA ALA A 534 34.41 -14.37 -31.52
C ALA A 534 35.03 -13.45 -32.58
N PRO A 535 34.59 -12.19 -32.74
CA PRO A 535 35.19 -11.26 -33.70
C PRO A 535 36.64 -10.84 -33.40
N LYS A 536 37.12 -11.08 -32.18
CA LYS A 536 38.49 -10.75 -31.74
C LYS A 536 39.19 -12.00 -31.25
N ASN A 537 39.54 -12.05 -29.97
CA ASN A 537 40.31 -13.14 -29.38
C ASN A 537 39.39 -14.25 -28.86
N PHE A 538 39.83 -15.50 -28.98
CA PHE A 538 39.22 -16.68 -28.39
C PHE A 538 40.28 -17.43 -27.58
N THR A 539 40.02 -17.72 -26.30
CA THR A 539 41.02 -18.28 -25.38
C THR A 539 40.41 -19.42 -24.58
N LEU A 540 41.14 -20.54 -24.46
CA LEU A 540 40.77 -21.72 -23.66
C LEU A 540 41.87 -21.98 -22.62
N ASN A 541 41.51 -21.96 -21.33
CA ASN A 541 42.42 -22.20 -20.22
C ASN A 541 41.84 -23.27 -19.29
N ALA A 542 42.66 -24.20 -18.79
CA ALA A 542 42.29 -25.16 -17.76
C ALA A 542 43.40 -25.24 -16.70
N GLY A 543 43.01 -25.49 -15.43
CA GLY A 543 43.97 -25.65 -14.33
C GLY A 543 44.72 -26.98 -14.37
N ASP A 544 44.08 -28.03 -14.90
CA ASP A 544 44.67 -29.36 -15.05
C ASP A 544 44.85 -29.70 -16.53
N ASN A 545 43.85 -30.29 -17.19
CA ASN A 545 43.98 -30.84 -18.54
C ASN A 545 42.98 -30.23 -19.54
N ILE A 546 43.40 -30.08 -20.80
CA ILE A 546 42.54 -29.85 -21.97
C ILE A 546 42.72 -31.01 -22.93
N ASN A 547 41.63 -31.73 -23.25
CA ASN A 547 41.64 -32.85 -24.20
C ASN A 547 40.79 -32.50 -25.43
N ILE A 548 41.36 -32.64 -26.63
CA ILE A 548 40.66 -32.38 -27.91
C ILE A 548 40.75 -33.66 -28.75
N THR A 549 39.60 -34.23 -29.11
CA THR A 549 39.52 -35.47 -29.88
C THR A 549 38.38 -35.38 -30.91
N ALA A 550 38.56 -36.00 -32.08
CA ALA A 550 37.52 -36.10 -33.10
C ALA A 550 37.53 -37.51 -33.73
N GLY A 551 36.35 -38.04 -34.06
CA GLY A 551 36.23 -39.38 -34.66
C GLY A 551 36.69 -39.47 -36.12
N LYS A 552 36.98 -38.34 -36.76
CA LYS A 552 37.47 -38.27 -38.14
C LYS A 552 38.69 -37.37 -38.26
N GLU A 553 38.50 -36.06 -38.10
CA GLU A 553 39.53 -35.06 -38.41
C GLU A 553 39.51 -33.92 -37.39
N ILE A 554 40.70 -33.44 -37.04
CA ILE A 554 40.91 -32.16 -36.37
C ILE A 554 41.71 -31.29 -37.34
N SER A 555 41.17 -30.12 -37.68
CA SER A 555 41.85 -29.14 -38.52
C SER A 555 42.18 -27.89 -37.71
N VAL A 556 43.46 -27.48 -37.72
CA VAL A 556 43.94 -26.27 -37.04
C VAL A 556 44.66 -25.41 -38.06
N SER A 557 44.18 -24.17 -38.22
CA SER A 557 44.72 -23.21 -39.19
C SER A 557 44.76 -21.81 -38.61
N ALA A 558 45.79 -21.04 -38.94
CA ALA A 558 45.90 -19.63 -38.59
C ALA A 558 46.40 -18.80 -39.78
N GLY A 559 45.95 -17.55 -39.90
CA GLY A 559 46.36 -16.67 -41.00
C GLY A 559 47.79 -16.12 -40.87
N ALA A 560 48.38 -16.15 -39.67
CA ALA A 560 49.72 -15.63 -39.41
C ALA A 560 50.68 -16.71 -38.87
N GLY A 561 50.35 -17.36 -37.76
CA GLY A 561 51.19 -18.40 -37.18
C GLY A 561 50.49 -19.24 -36.12
N ILE A 562 51.05 -20.42 -35.87
CA ILE A 562 50.65 -21.35 -34.81
C ILE A 562 51.89 -21.57 -33.92
N ASN A 563 51.72 -21.44 -32.60
CA ASN A 563 52.78 -21.70 -31.63
C ASN A 563 52.34 -22.82 -30.68
N THR A 564 53.17 -23.86 -30.58
CA THR A 564 52.94 -25.03 -29.72
C THR A 564 54.14 -25.20 -28.80
N SER A 565 53.92 -25.14 -27.48
CA SER A 565 54.97 -25.24 -26.48
C SER A 565 54.49 -26.01 -25.27
N ALA A 566 55.34 -26.87 -24.69
CA ALA A 566 55.12 -27.53 -23.41
C ALA A 566 56.43 -27.52 -22.61
N ASN A 567 56.32 -27.46 -21.27
CA ASN A 567 57.49 -27.43 -20.40
C ASN A 567 58.16 -28.81 -20.24
N ASP A 568 57.38 -29.88 -20.34
CA ASP A 568 57.86 -31.25 -20.16
C ASP A 568 58.00 -31.95 -21.51
N SER A 569 56.88 -32.34 -22.13
CA SER A 569 56.91 -33.10 -23.39
C SER A 569 55.82 -32.67 -24.38
N ILE A 570 56.15 -32.73 -25.67
CA ILE A 570 55.22 -32.70 -26.80
C ILE A 570 55.35 -34.04 -27.52
N ILE A 571 54.26 -34.79 -27.62
CA ILE A 571 54.23 -36.10 -28.29
C ILE A 571 53.37 -35.98 -29.55
N SER A 572 53.95 -36.27 -30.72
CA SER A 572 53.26 -36.31 -32.01
C SER A 572 53.37 -37.71 -32.61
N THR A 573 52.25 -38.42 -32.71
CA THR A 573 52.20 -39.81 -33.21
C THR A 573 51.13 -39.92 -34.28
N ALA A 574 51.46 -40.51 -35.44
CA ALA A 574 50.51 -40.85 -36.49
C ALA A 574 50.59 -42.33 -36.85
N GLY A 575 49.45 -42.96 -37.11
CA GLY A 575 49.39 -44.37 -37.52
C GLY A 575 49.76 -44.63 -38.99
N LYS A 576 49.92 -43.56 -39.79
CA LYS A 576 50.35 -43.64 -41.20
C LYS A 576 51.50 -42.67 -41.46
N ASP A 577 51.19 -41.39 -41.67
CA ASP A 577 52.15 -40.39 -42.13
C ASP A 577 52.16 -39.17 -41.20
N ILE A 578 53.35 -38.63 -40.92
CA ILE A 578 53.55 -37.27 -40.43
C ILE A 578 54.20 -36.49 -41.57
N VAL A 579 53.54 -35.45 -42.08
CA VAL A 579 54.05 -34.60 -43.16
C VAL A 579 54.35 -33.22 -42.60
N GLN A 580 55.60 -32.78 -42.70
CA GLN A 580 56.03 -31.43 -42.35
C GLN A 580 56.57 -30.75 -43.61
N THR A 581 56.10 -29.55 -43.90
CA THR A 581 56.52 -28.79 -45.08
C THR A 581 56.59 -27.31 -44.73
N ALA A 582 57.70 -26.67 -45.06
CA ALA A 582 57.89 -25.23 -44.92
C ALA A 582 58.51 -24.68 -46.21
N SER A 583 58.00 -23.55 -46.71
CA SER A 583 58.64 -22.84 -47.83
C SER A 583 59.93 -22.12 -47.41
N GLY A 584 60.05 -21.81 -46.12
CA GLY A 584 61.27 -21.31 -45.49
C GLY A 584 62.06 -22.45 -44.85
N ASP A 585 62.45 -22.26 -43.59
CA ASP A 585 63.32 -23.19 -42.89
C ASP A 585 62.57 -24.13 -41.93
N ILE A 586 63.06 -25.36 -41.81
CA ILE A 586 62.80 -26.25 -40.67
C ILE A 586 64.06 -26.26 -39.80
N ARG A 587 63.94 -25.94 -38.50
CA ARG A 587 65.05 -25.94 -37.54
C ARG A 587 64.72 -26.86 -36.37
N GLU A 588 65.65 -27.75 -36.04
CA GLU A 588 65.52 -28.70 -34.95
C GLU A 588 66.78 -28.62 -34.07
N SER A 589 66.61 -28.53 -32.76
CA SER A 589 67.70 -28.43 -31.77
C SER A 589 67.32 -29.23 -30.54
N SER A 590 68.19 -30.14 -30.12
CA SER A 590 67.96 -31.07 -29.01
C SER A 590 69.29 -31.56 -28.45
N ASP A 591 69.32 -31.95 -27.18
CA ASP A 591 70.50 -32.58 -26.57
C ASP A 591 70.82 -33.94 -27.22
N THR A 592 69.78 -34.71 -27.54
CA THR A 592 69.88 -36.01 -28.22
C THR A 592 68.83 -36.12 -29.31
N ARG A 593 69.25 -36.49 -30.53
CA ARG A 593 68.37 -36.83 -31.65
C ARG A 593 68.61 -38.27 -32.06
N THR A 594 67.53 -39.06 -32.13
CA THR A 594 67.56 -40.45 -32.59
C THR A 594 66.62 -40.62 -33.77
N GLU A 595 67.14 -41.07 -34.91
CA GLU A 595 66.36 -41.38 -36.10
C GLU A 595 66.43 -42.89 -36.36
N MET A 596 65.29 -43.57 -36.31
CA MET A 596 65.18 -44.99 -36.64
C MET A 596 64.25 -45.15 -37.84
N VAL A 597 64.76 -45.67 -38.95
CA VAL A 597 64.03 -45.82 -40.20
C VAL A 597 64.15 -47.25 -40.70
N GLU A 598 63.03 -47.97 -40.77
CA GLU A 598 63.03 -49.42 -41.10
C GLU A 598 63.23 -49.72 -42.59
N LYS A 599 62.80 -48.82 -43.47
CA LYS A 599 62.78 -49.07 -44.92
C LYS A 599 63.76 -48.19 -45.69
N GLU A 600 63.46 -46.91 -45.79
CA GLU A 600 64.21 -46.01 -46.67
C GLU A 600 64.38 -44.64 -46.00
N PHE A 601 65.63 -44.22 -45.83
CA PHE A 601 65.99 -42.87 -45.42
C PHE A 601 66.52 -42.11 -46.64
N LYS A 602 65.85 -41.02 -47.02
CA LYS A 602 66.22 -40.16 -48.15
C LYS A 602 66.47 -38.74 -47.68
N ARG A 603 67.67 -38.23 -47.94
CA ARG A 603 68.03 -36.82 -47.77
C ARG A 603 68.45 -36.25 -49.12
N GLN A 604 67.82 -35.15 -49.52
CA GLN A 604 68.15 -34.43 -50.74
C GLN A 604 68.24 -32.93 -50.43
N SER A 605 69.36 -32.32 -50.78
CA SER A 605 69.59 -30.89 -50.64
C SER A 605 70.67 -30.42 -51.64
N GLU A 606 70.75 -29.12 -51.88
CA GLU A 606 71.85 -28.53 -52.67
C GLU A 606 73.18 -28.61 -51.91
N THR A 607 73.14 -28.42 -50.59
CA THR A 607 74.28 -28.57 -49.68
C THR A 607 73.84 -29.36 -48.46
N SER A 608 74.62 -30.38 -48.07
CA SER A 608 74.40 -31.20 -46.87
C SER A 608 75.70 -31.27 -46.08
N ASN A 609 75.72 -30.68 -44.88
CA ASN A 609 76.88 -30.71 -43.99
C ASN A 609 76.55 -31.52 -42.74
N GLU A 610 77.46 -32.42 -42.37
CA GLU A 610 77.41 -33.17 -41.11
C GLU A 610 78.71 -32.92 -40.36
N ILE A 611 78.60 -32.41 -39.13
CA ILE A 611 79.73 -32.03 -38.30
C ILE A 611 79.52 -32.64 -36.92
N ALA A 612 80.38 -33.57 -36.52
CA ALA A 612 80.33 -34.23 -35.22
C ALA A 612 81.75 -34.52 -34.70
N GLY A 613 81.87 -34.75 -33.39
CA GLY A 613 83.14 -35.17 -32.78
C GLY A 613 83.58 -36.57 -33.21
N GLU A 614 82.61 -37.43 -33.51
CA GLU A 614 82.80 -38.77 -34.08
C GLU A 614 81.63 -39.07 -35.03
N ILE A 615 81.92 -39.66 -36.19
CA ILE A 615 80.90 -40.16 -37.14
C ILE A 615 81.24 -41.62 -37.45
N SER A 616 80.27 -42.51 -37.26
CA SER A 616 80.37 -43.93 -37.61
C SER A 616 79.31 -44.27 -38.65
N MET A 617 79.73 -44.77 -39.81
CA MET A 617 78.86 -45.23 -40.89
C MET A 617 79.24 -46.65 -41.27
N PHE A 618 78.26 -47.54 -41.34
CA PHE A 618 78.46 -48.95 -41.70
C PHE A 618 77.26 -49.45 -42.51
N SER A 619 77.51 -50.36 -43.44
CA SER A 619 76.48 -51.12 -44.14
C SER A 619 76.63 -52.59 -43.77
N GLU A 620 75.56 -53.19 -43.25
CA GLU A 620 75.63 -54.53 -42.66
C GLU A 620 75.61 -55.67 -43.70
N LEU A 621 74.87 -55.48 -44.79
CA LEU A 621 74.62 -56.54 -45.78
C LEU A 621 75.21 -56.24 -47.15
N GLU A 622 75.14 -54.98 -47.56
CA GLU A 622 75.41 -54.56 -48.94
C GLU A 622 76.56 -53.53 -48.99
N ASN A 623 76.90 -53.06 -50.18
CA ASN A 623 77.97 -52.08 -50.38
C ASN A 623 77.56 -50.67 -49.93
N MET A 624 78.47 -49.95 -49.25
CA MET A 624 78.39 -48.49 -49.13
C MET A 624 78.86 -47.84 -50.44
N THR A 625 77.99 -47.06 -51.08
CA THR A 625 78.29 -46.39 -52.35
C THR A 625 78.36 -44.88 -52.17
N MET A 626 79.54 -44.30 -52.41
CA MET A 626 79.76 -42.85 -52.44
C MET A 626 80.11 -42.43 -53.86
N GLN A 627 79.31 -41.54 -54.45
CA GLN A 627 79.48 -41.06 -55.83
C GLN A 627 79.46 -39.53 -55.84
N SER A 628 80.41 -38.92 -56.57
CA SER A 628 80.51 -37.47 -56.76
C SER A 628 80.69 -37.18 -58.24
N GLY A 629 79.99 -36.15 -58.74
CA GLY A 629 80.21 -35.65 -60.11
C GLY A 629 81.56 -34.95 -60.30
N LYS A 630 82.32 -34.73 -59.21
CA LYS A 630 83.67 -34.15 -59.23
C LYS A 630 84.63 -35.00 -58.39
N ILE A 631 84.87 -34.63 -57.14
CA ILE A 631 85.87 -35.23 -56.24
C ILE A 631 85.16 -35.71 -54.96
N VAL A 632 85.63 -36.83 -54.40
CA VAL A 632 85.38 -37.26 -53.01
C VAL A 632 86.72 -37.17 -52.28
N GLU A 633 86.79 -36.44 -51.17
CA GLU A 633 88.03 -36.27 -50.39
C GLU A 633 87.89 -36.88 -48.99
N PHE A 634 88.84 -37.73 -48.60
CA PHE A 634 88.95 -38.28 -47.25
C PHE A 634 90.24 -37.76 -46.60
N ASN A 635 90.14 -36.64 -45.88
CA ASN A 635 91.29 -35.97 -45.27
C ASN A 635 91.33 -36.27 -43.76
N SER A 636 92.45 -36.82 -43.27
CA SER A 636 92.68 -37.15 -41.85
C SER A 636 93.97 -36.49 -41.35
N ALA A 637 93.98 -35.99 -40.11
CA ALA A 637 95.16 -35.36 -39.49
C ALA A 637 96.25 -36.36 -39.07
N GLU A 638 95.89 -37.60 -38.71
CA GLU A 638 96.85 -38.56 -38.13
C GLU A 638 97.14 -39.81 -38.98
N LYS A 639 96.13 -40.43 -39.65
CA LYS A 639 96.28 -41.47 -40.72
C LYS A 639 94.89 -41.97 -41.21
N SER A 640 94.61 -41.93 -42.52
CA SER A 640 93.48 -42.65 -43.13
C SER A 640 93.86 -44.10 -43.45
N LYS A 641 93.08 -45.08 -43.02
CA LYS A 641 93.20 -46.49 -43.45
C LYS A 641 92.06 -46.80 -44.42
N LEU A 642 92.33 -46.64 -45.71
CA LEU A 642 91.42 -47.05 -46.80
C LEU A 642 91.97 -48.36 -47.36
N PHE A 643 91.14 -49.41 -47.43
CA PHE A 643 91.47 -50.72 -47.99
C PHE A 643 90.51 -51.08 -49.11
#